data_AF-A0A521H7N4-F1
#
_entry.id   AF-A0A521H7N4-F1
#
_cell.length_a   1.000
_cell.length_b   1.000
_cell.length_c   1.000
_cell.angle_alpha   90.00
_cell.angle_beta   90.00
_cell.angle_gamma   90.00
#
_symmetry.space_group_name_H-M   'P 1'
#
loop_
_entity.id
_entity.type
_entity.pdbx_description
1 polymer ?
#
loop_
_entity_poly.entity_id
_entity_poly.type
_entity_poly.pdbx_seq_one_letter_code
_entity_poly.pdbx_strand_id
1 'polypeptide(L)'
;MEPVRSLPLASLLLTLVAPSLRSAQAPPNTMPLDPPTNLACAGTQTTTMQTWDQYWANHYDPVEGVLRILPGYLIYLDHDVLWTVAEPLNLLRVEGHLVFDKNASVPITLEAASILLTGPCANLQIGTLTDRYPGFATIRLVTDAPPPDCSSDYYLIEPDETSSDLLHEDTICALMDHGFVVEDGATLRLFGKDPYPVWTQVTDQHTIARNATSLVVDGNNNSSGPELLNWLPPGGGTAELVVASTDFDQNQAERKFFNGITDGSGLATVALTTGSMFTVSHYGEKELSASGAEWEIDERAEVAVLNRNVVVEGERLPDNPNVALEDWYPHMYFHPGTDRGNGARTPSIRLVATEFRYLGREGVEDRYPVHFHKMGDLGPAGDTKTWVVMNCSIHDTFNRGLVVHETQDLCIERNVIYKVLGHAMYFQDEMARDCLVRNNLVLKNEAMDVDYTPSPEPDGCGCTRPAIIEDEFPSSFYFVSPMNRISGNHAAGASFAGFWFDPAAATEWTVGEDENEPYFDDNVAHSCGDGGVHKRGFGVFQNTGNRRVDPTNPLALVPHTFTNSLAYKCRWHGMWIRTTGEVEVRGCKMADNRSGLYPATFGVREPGTGHFLISDCTFVGETDNVGDSSQYSLTEDGAGRSLPQPHIYAENGEEVHEERWDILSGIELYDGFNEIEKCRFANFNDLLIDPLQNQPNTGDPFPDAYRMSGAFCNVAKASAWGTDPRNEIRKDAQSNELTFVNVERELFFRDGDPRSAQVHNTLLYDPDGMLTPGPTDTAGYFIPDGQRETTAATTTFLVEGITSAVFENNLYGQEGRNGWWVPDSAVDYAQVSLRVNEAVDANGSDINFHPNMNPSDDPNYLLVKRKFDPAGSPTLGETYACSIIFEQDERLVPKFIFNLSTGTDYQAANVDQHYYTAEMVTDPTMNPPLTDVFPSVMRINYYFAEREGEVIYLEVPVKKNGPLLITSALHMTLVQENSDDDVIQSTAENAYFYDVTAGRLYLKLTAENDPNSLTPATDGTFNWVAVDLR
;
A
#
# COMPACT_ATOMS: atom_id res chain seq x y z
N MET A 1 -47.41 -62.30 5.55
CA MET A 1 -46.71 -61.43 6.51
C MET A 1 -45.70 -60.67 5.68
N GLU A 2 -46.06 -59.42 5.38
CA GLU A 2 -45.49 -58.58 4.32
C GLU A 2 -44.18 -57.88 4.75
N PRO A 3 -43.31 -57.47 3.79
CA PRO A 3 -42.08 -56.75 4.08
C PRO A 3 -42.23 -55.23 3.88
N VAL A 4 -41.68 -54.47 4.83
CA VAL A 4 -41.74 -53.00 4.92
C VAL A 4 -40.48 -52.37 4.30
N ARG A 5 -40.69 -51.25 3.59
CA ARG A 5 -39.73 -50.48 2.81
C ARG A 5 -38.68 -49.74 3.67
N SER A 6 -37.47 -49.73 3.15
CA SER A 6 -36.30 -48.93 3.57
C SER A 6 -36.26 -47.56 2.88
N LEU A 7 -35.95 -46.51 3.64
CA LEU A 7 -35.52 -45.17 3.18
C LEU A 7 -34.06 -44.96 3.66
N PRO A 8 -33.15 -44.40 2.84
CA PRO A 8 -31.75 -44.27 3.21
C PRO A 8 -31.44 -42.95 3.96
N LEU A 9 -30.48 -43.06 4.88
CA LEU A 9 -29.82 -42.01 5.62
C LEU A 9 -29.19 -40.95 4.69
N ALA A 10 -29.61 -39.68 4.81
CA ALA A 10 -28.83 -38.52 4.33
C ALA A 10 -29.38 -37.21 4.95
N SER A 11 -29.31 -37.01 6.28
CA SER A 11 -29.57 -35.70 6.92
C SER A 11 -28.98 -35.56 8.34
N LEU A 12 -27.91 -36.29 8.69
CA LEU A 12 -27.31 -36.16 10.03
C LEU A 12 -25.78 -36.37 10.02
N LEU A 13 -25.09 -35.73 9.08
CA LEU A 13 -23.63 -35.80 8.97
C LEU A 13 -23.02 -34.57 8.25
N LEU A 14 -23.49 -33.37 8.58
CA LEU A 14 -22.97 -32.12 7.99
C LEU A 14 -22.84 -30.96 9.00
N THR A 15 -22.48 -31.27 10.26
CA THR A 15 -22.17 -30.25 11.28
C THR A 15 -20.93 -30.59 12.13
N LEU A 16 -20.01 -31.40 11.61
CA LEU A 16 -18.76 -31.77 12.33
C LEU A 16 -17.51 -31.87 11.43
N VAL A 17 -17.48 -31.21 10.28
CA VAL A 17 -16.25 -31.12 9.45
C VAL A 17 -15.97 -29.67 9.05
N ALA A 18 -15.53 -28.88 10.04
CA ALA A 18 -14.77 -27.64 9.91
C ALA A 18 -14.41 -27.22 11.36
N PRO A 19 -13.37 -27.83 11.97
CA PRO A 19 -12.00 -27.37 11.76
C PRO A 19 -10.99 -28.53 11.85
N SER A 20 -10.51 -29.05 10.72
CA SER A 20 -9.37 -30.01 10.76
C SER A 20 -8.46 -29.98 9.54
N LEU A 21 -8.49 -28.90 8.77
CA LEU A 21 -7.47 -28.58 7.75
C LEU A 21 -6.89 -27.18 8.04
N ARG A 22 -6.36 -26.99 9.25
CA ARG A 22 -5.44 -25.91 9.64
C ARG A 22 -4.26 -26.47 10.45
N SER A 23 -3.80 -27.67 10.10
CA SER A 23 -2.55 -28.24 10.62
C SER A 23 -1.51 -28.45 9.51
N ALA A 24 -1.55 -27.63 8.46
CA ALA A 24 -0.41 -27.46 7.57
C ALA A 24 0.60 -26.59 8.31
N GLN A 25 1.65 -27.24 8.82
CA GLN A 25 2.89 -26.69 9.37
C GLN A 25 2.79 -25.39 10.17
N ALA A 26 2.86 -25.49 11.50
CA ALA A 26 3.42 -24.40 12.29
C ALA A 26 4.81 -24.07 11.70
N PRO A 27 5.05 -22.83 11.20
CA PRO A 27 6.34 -22.46 10.64
C PRO A 27 7.40 -22.50 11.78
N PRO A 28 8.67 -22.76 11.46
CA PRO A 28 9.73 -22.92 12.45
C PRO A 28 10.15 -21.56 13.01
N ASN A 29 9.29 -20.91 13.80
CA ASN A 29 9.57 -19.63 14.46
C ASN A 29 9.26 -19.71 15.95
N THR A 30 9.83 -20.69 16.64
CA THR A 30 9.98 -20.64 18.10
C THR A 30 10.96 -19.53 18.46
N MET A 31 10.69 -18.73 19.50
CA MET A 31 11.68 -17.79 20.03
C MET A 31 13.04 -18.51 20.14
N PRO A 32 14.12 -17.95 19.58
CA PRO A 32 15.45 -18.55 19.70
C PRO A 32 15.76 -18.74 21.18
N LEU A 33 16.25 -19.94 21.52
CA LEU A 33 16.62 -20.29 22.90
C LEU A 33 17.61 -19.25 23.45
N ASP A 34 17.54 -18.99 24.77
CA ASP A 34 18.55 -18.18 25.45
C ASP A 34 19.95 -18.69 25.05
N PRO A 35 20.86 -17.84 24.53
CA PRO A 35 22.23 -18.27 24.25
C PRO A 35 22.87 -18.80 25.54
N PRO A 36 23.81 -19.75 25.44
CA PRO A 36 24.42 -20.36 26.61
C PRO A 36 24.97 -19.28 27.56
N THR A 37 24.67 -19.44 28.84
CA THR A 37 25.04 -18.59 29.99
C THR A 37 26.55 -18.50 30.24
N ASN A 38 27.38 -18.82 29.26
CA ASN A 38 28.83 -18.77 29.38
C ASN A 38 29.30 -17.32 29.29
N LEU A 39 29.27 -16.63 30.43
CA LEU A 39 29.80 -15.28 30.69
C LEU A 39 31.34 -15.22 30.63
N ALA A 40 31.99 -16.19 29.96
CA ALA A 40 33.43 -16.24 29.78
C ALA A 40 33.77 -15.82 28.36
N CYS A 41 34.49 -14.71 28.24
CA CYS A 41 35.09 -14.28 26.97
C CYS A 41 36.00 -15.38 26.40
N ALA A 42 35.92 -15.60 25.09
CA ALA A 42 36.88 -16.46 24.41
C ALA A 42 38.31 -15.96 24.67
N GLY A 43 39.14 -16.79 25.32
CA GLY A 43 40.53 -16.44 25.64
C GLY A 43 40.78 -15.89 27.05
N THR A 44 39.74 -15.57 27.84
CA THR A 44 39.92 -15.24 29.27
C THR A 44 39.60 -16.45 30.15
N GLN A 45 40.44 -16.72 31.16
CA GLN A 45 40.27 -17.88 32.05
C GLN A 45 39.40 -17.60 33.28
N THR A 46 39.09 -16.34 33.58
CA THR A 46 38.36 -15.91 34.79
C THR A 46 37.54 -14.66 34.55
N THR A 47 36.23 -14.70 34.85
CA THR A 47 35.36 -13.52 34.91
C THR A 47 35.43 -12.90 36.32
N THR A 48 35.86 -11.65 36.43
CA THR A 48 35.93 -10.93 37.72
C THR A 48 34.59 -10.26 38.00
N MET A 49 33.92 -10.66 39.07
CA MET A 49 32.63 -10.10 39.49
C MET A 49 32.82 -8.92 40.44
N GLN A 50 32.16 -7.79 40.18
CA GLN A 50 32.18 -6.59 41.03
C GLN A 50 30.80 -5.93 41.08
N THR A 51 30.53 -5.16 42.14
CA THR A 51 29.41 -4.22 42.16
C THR A 51 29.75 -2.95 41.39
N TRP A 52 28.75 -2.15 41.03
CA TRP A 52 28.95 -0.88 40.32
C TRP A 52 29.98 0.02 41.00
N ASP A 53 29.81 0.31 42.30
CA ASP A 53 30.70 1.20 43.07
C ASP A 53 32.16 0.71 43.12
N GLN A 54 32.35 -0.61 43.22
CA GLN A 54 33.69 -1.20 43.29
C GLN A 54 34.45 -1.02 41.97
N TYR A 55 33.75 -1.20 40.86
CA TYR A 55 34.33 -1.05 39.53
C TYR A 55 34.55 0.44 39.21
N TRP A 56 33.53 1.26 39.45
CA TRP A 56 33.56 2.71 39.26
C TRP A 56 34.81 3.35 39.88
N ALA A 57 35.05 3.09 41.17
CA ALA A 57 36.13 3.73 41.92
C ALA A 57 37.54 3.51 41.34
N ASN A 58 37.72 2.52 40.46
CA ASN A 58 39.00 2.16 39.88
C ASN A 58 39.09 2.37 38.36
N HIS A 59 37.96 2.55 37.68
CA HIS A 59 37.88 2.53 36.20
C HIS A 59 37.18 3.74 35.56
N TYR A 60 36.63 4.65 36.37
CA TYR A 60 36.08 5.90 35.85
C TYR A 60 37.19 6.88 35.45
N ASP A 61 37.03 7.48 34.27
CA ASP A 61 37.84 8.59 33.78
C ASP A 61 37.16 9.93 34.08
N PRO A 62 37.61 10.67 35.10
CA PRO A 62 37.01 11.95 35.46
C PRO A 62 37.39 13.09 34.51
N VAL A 63 38.35 12.89 33.60
CA VAL A 63 38.77 13.92 32.64
C VAL A 63 37.79 14.00 31.49
N GLU A 64 37.46 12.84 30.92
CA GLU A 64 36.54 12.75 29.77
C GLU A 64 35.12 12.34 30.18
N GLY A 65 34.90 11.99 31.45
CA GLY A 65 33.58 11.60 31.96
C GLY A 65 33.15 10.20 31.50
N VAL A 66 34.11 9.30 31.26
CA VAL A 66 33.88 7.99 30.63
C VAL A 66 34.02 6.85 31.64
N LEU A 67 33.14 5.86 31.55
CA LEU A 67 33.31 4.57 32.22
C LEU A 67 33.44 3.44 31.18
N ARG A 68 34.56 2.72 31.21
CA ARG A 68 34.83 1.58 30.33
C ARG A 68 34.73 0.25 31.10
N ILE A 69 33.77 -0.61 30.77
CA ILE A 69 33.64 -1.97 31.31
C ILE A 69 34.44 -2.94 30.44
N LEU A 70 35.60 -3.37 30.95
CA LEU A 70 36.59 -4.15 30.19
C LEU A 70 36.17 -5.62 29.99
N PRO A 71 36.69 -6.29 28.94
CA PRO A 71 36.52 -7.73 28.76
C PRO A 71 36.94 -8.53 29.99
N GLY A 72 36.17 -9.57 30.35
CA GLY A 72 36.43 -10.40 31.52
C GLY A 72 35.91 -9.85 32.85
N TYR A 73 35.23 -8.69 32.85
CA TYR A 73 34.49 -8.21 34.01
C TYR A 73 33.00 -8.50 33.91
N LEU A 74 32.38 -8.78 35.05
CA LEU A 74 30.93 -8.86 35.24
C LEU A 74 30.52 -7.87 36.32
N ILE A 75 29.79 -6.85 35.92
CA ILE A 75 29.36 -5.76 36.78
C ILE A 75 27.86 -5.86 37.03
N TYR A 76 27.48 -5.90 38.30
CA TYR A 76 26.09 -5.75 38.71
C TYR A 76 25.80 -4.29 39.01
N LEU A 77 24.81 -3.73 38.31
CA LEU A 77 24.23 -2.44 38.65
C LEU A 77 23.11 -2.71 39.66
N ASP A 78 23.32 -2.34 40.92
CA ASP A 78 22.48 -2.68 42.07
C ASP A 78 21.73 -1.48 42.69
N HIS A 79 22.01 -0.27 42.21
CA HIS A 79 21.36 0.97 42.59
C HIS A 79 21.43 2.01 41.47
N ASP A 80 20.74 3.14 41.66
CA ASP A 80 20.73 4.28 40.74
C ASP A 80 22.14 4.87 40.56
N VAL A 81 22.58 5.08 39.32
CA VAL A 81 23.92 5.57 39.00
C VAL A 81 24.19 6.95 39.63
N LEU A 82 23.17 7.82 39.72
CA LEU A 82 23.28 9.14 40.36
C LEU A 82 23.50 9.08 41.89
N TRP A 83 23.42 7.89 42.50
CA TRP A 83 23.87 7.72 43.89
C TRP A 83 25.39 7.62 44.00
N THR A 84 26.05 7.27 42.90
CA THR A 84 27.50 7.07 42.80
C THR A 84 28.20 8.32 42.25
N VAL A 85 27.53 9.08 41.39
CA VAL A 85 28.04 10.30 40.75
C VAL A 85 27.11 11.50 40.93
N ALA A 86 27.69 12.70 40.93
CA ALA A 86 26.93 13.95 41.02
C ALA A 86 26.35 14.40 39.66
N GLU A 87 26.87 13.87 38.55
CA GLU A 87 26.52 14.24 37.17
C GLU A 87 26.46 12.96 36.30
N PRO A 88 25.69 12.95 35.19
CA PRO A 88 25.63 11.82 34.26
C PRO A 88 26.98 11.47 33.58
N LEU A 89 27.08 10.27 33.01
CA LEU A 89 28.26 9.86 32.22
C LEU A 89 28.28 10.56 30.85
N ASN A 90 29.45 10.99 30.38
CA ASN A 90 29.61 11.45 29.00
C ASN A 90 29.57 10.25 28.03
N LEU A 91 30.19 9.13 28.40
CA LEU A 91 30.13 7.88 27.66
C LEU A 91 30.20 6.67 28.60
N LEU A 92 29.30 5.71 28.41
CA LEU A 92 29.45 4.36 28.93
C LEU A 92 29.90 3.43 27.80
N ARG A 93 31.13 2.92 27.87
CA ARG A 93 31.66 1.93 26.92
C ARG A 93 31.69 0.54 27.55
N VAL A 94 30.99 -0.43 26.98
CA VAL A 94 30.85 -1.78 27.53
C VAL A 94 31.42 -2.81 26.55
N GLU A 95 32.44 -3.53 27.01
CA GLU A 95 33.14 -4.60 26.28
C GLU A 95 33.13 -5.92 27.06
N GLY A 96 32.87 -5.86 28.38
CA GLY A 96 32.57 -6.98 29.26
C GLY A 96 31.06 -7.17 29.49
N HIS A 97 30.66 -7.51 30.71
CA HIS A 97 29.25 -7.75 31.04
C HIS A 97 28.73 -6.72 32.05
N LEU A 98 27.64 -6.03 31.70
CA LEU A 98 26.85 -5.17 32.58
C LEU A 98 25.46 -5.78 32.78
N VAL A 99 25.10 -6.07 34.02
CA VAL A 99 23.83 -6.72 34.37
C VAL A 99 23.10 -5.91 35.42
N PHE A 100 21.85 -5.54 35.16
CA PHE A 100 20.99 -4.92 36.17
C PHE A 100 20.61 -5.98 37.21
N ASP A 101 20.89 -5.71 38.49
CA ASP A 101 20.62 -6.66 39.56
C ASP A 101 19.11 -6.74 39.81
N LYS A 102 18.54 -7.90 39.47
CA LYS A 102 17.12 -8.22 39.72
C LYS A 102 16.73 -8.19 41.20
N ASN A 103 17.70 -8.22 42.11
CA ASN A 103 17.46 -8.18 43.56
C ASN A 103 17.51 -6.76 44.13
N ALA A 104 17.74 -5.73 43.31
CA ALA A 104 17.72 -4.35 43.76
C ALA A 104 16.39 -4.00 44.44
N SER A 105 16.48 -3.39 45.62
CA SER A 105 15.30 -3.01 46.41
C SER A 105 14.64 -1.70 45.96
N VAL A 106 15.23 -1.03 44.98
CA VAL A 106 14.81 0.27 44.44
C VAL A 106 14.84 0.24 42.91
N PRO A 107 14.09 1.12 42.22
CA PRO A 107 14.28 1.35 40.80
C PRO A 107 15.74 1.68 40.47
N ILE A 108 16.23 1.19 39.34
CA ILE A 108 17.59 1.44 38.85
C ILE A 108 17.50 2.36 37.64
N THR A 109 18.22 3.49 37.70
CA THR A 109 18.42 4.39 36.56
C THR A 109 19.89 4.37 36.16
N LEU A 110 20.16 4.14 34.87
CA LEU A 110 21.47 4.36 34.24
C LEU A 110 21.36 5.61 33.37
N GLU A 111 22.15 6.64 33.67
CA GLU A 111 22.19 7.89 32.90
C GLU A 111 23.55 8.08 32.23
N ALA A 112 23.52 8.31 30.92
CA ALA A 112 24.70 8.61 30.12
C ALA A 112 24.31 9.47 28.90
N ALA A 113 25.19 10.33 28.41
CA ALA A 113 24.98 11.04 27.16
C ALA A 113 25.01 10.07 25.97
N SER A 114 25.97 9.13 25.98
CA SER A 114 26.11 8.11 24.95
C SER A 114 26.47 6.75 25.56
N ILE A 115 26.08 5.67 24.89
CA ILE A 115 26.40 4.29 25.30
C ILE A 115 26.94 3.54 24.09
N LEU A 116 28.11 2.92 24.25
CA LEU A 116 28.69 2.02 23.26
C LEU A 116 28.78 0.61 23.83
N LEU A 117 28.12 -0.36 23.19
CA LEU A 117 28.27 -1.78 23.47
C LEU A 117 29.00 -2.44 22.30
N THR A 118 30.26 -2.84 22.48
CA THR A 118 31.13 -3.25 21.36
C THR A 118 31.98 -4.48 21.68
N GLY A 119 32.05 -5.42 20.73
CA GLY A 119 32.85 -6.63 20.79
C GLY A 119 32.06 -7.89 21.18
N PRO A 120 32.56 -9.09 20.82
CA PRO A 120 31.82 -10.35 20.95
C PRO A 120 31.60 -10.82 22.40
N CYS A 121 32.22 -10.13 23.35
CA CYS A 121 32.06 -10.35 24.79
C CYS A 121 31.01 -9.45 25.43
N ALA A 122 30.71 -8.34 24.77
CA ALA A 122 29.95 -7.27 25.33
C ALA A 122 28.50 -7.72 25.56
N ASN A 123 28.02 -7.59 26.79
CA ASN A 123 26.65 -7.94 27.14
C ASN A 123 26.06 -6.90 28.09
N LEU A 124 25.03 -6.19 27.64
CA LEU A 124 24.18 -5.38 28.49
C LEU A 124 22.86 -6.11 28.70
N GLN A 125 22.53 -6.43 29.96
CA GLN A 125 21.39 -7.29 30.29
C GLN A 125 20.49 -6.72 31.39
N ILE A 126 19.20 -6.67 31.09
CA ILE A 126 18.10 -6.42 32.01
C ILE A 126 17.11 -7.59 31.87
N GLY A 127 17.15 -8.54 32.81
CA GLY A 127 16.35 -9.77 32.72
C GLY A 127 16.80 -10.73 31.60
N THR A 128 16.06 -11.83 31.44
CA THR A 128 16.28 -12.86 30.40
C THR A 128 14.95 -13.38 29.87
N LEU A 129 14.97 -14.27 28.88
CA LEU A 129 13.74 -14.89 28.37
C LEU A 129 13.01 -15.70 29.45
N THR A 130 13.75 -16.45 30.26
CA THR A 130 13.21 -17.35 31.30
C THR A 130 13.03 -16.69 32.67
N ASP A 131 13.66 -15.54 32.90
CA ASP A 131 13.61 -14.77 34.15
C ASP A 131 13.48 -13.28 33.82
N ARG A 132 12.23 -12.82 33.64
CA ARG A 132 11.90 -11.41 33.35
C ARG A 132 12.37 -10.50 34.48
N TYR A 133 12.75 -9.27 34.16
CA TYR A 133 13.16 -8.30 35.18
C TYR A 133 11.98 -7.95 36.10
N PRO A 134 12.10 -8.13 37.43
CA PRO A 134 10.96 -8.00 38.34
C PRO A 134 10.72 -6.57 38.86
N GLY A 135 11.77 -5.72 38.84
CA GLY A 135 11.73 -4.33 39.34
C GLY A 135 11.50 -3.31 38.23
N PHE A 136 11.89 -2.06 38.48
CA PHE A 136 11.93 -1.01 37.46
C PHE A 136 13.38 -0.72 37.07
N ALA A 137 13.64 -0.65 35.78
CA ALA A 137 14.94 -0.32 35.23
C ALA A 137 14.79 0.69 34.08
N THR A 138 15.56 1.77 34.15
CA THR A 138 15.57 2.82 33.14
C THR A 138 16.99 3.02 32.62
N ILE A 139 17.15 3.01 31.30
CA ILE A 139 18.32 3.56 30.62
C ILE A 139 17.88 4.92 30.07
N ARG A 140 18.52 6.00 30.53
CA ARG A 140 18.23 7.36 30.12
C ARG A 140 19.42 7.96 29.38
N LEU A 141 19.17 8.36 28.14
CA LEU A 141 20.13 9.11 27.33
C LEU A 141 19.95 10.60 27.60
N VAL A 142 20.97 11.23 28.17
CA VAL A 142 20.90 12.63 28.61
C VAL A 142 21.56 13.60 27.65
N THR A 143 21.09 14.84 27.65
CA THR A 143 21.54 15.93 26.79
C THR A 143 22.31 17.02 27.56
N ASP A 144 22.21 17.03 28.89
CA ASP A 144 22.93 17.94 29.77
C ASP A 144 24.43 17.61 29.94
N ALA A 145 24.81 16.36 29.71
CA ALA A 145 26.19 15.90 29.60
C ALA A 145 26.64 15.83 28.12
N PRO A 146 27.83 16.36 27.75
CA PRO A 146 28.32 16.26 26.38
C PRO A 146 29.01 14.91 26.13
N PRO A 147 28.79 14.26 24.97
CA PRO A 147 29.61 13.13 24.54
C PRO A 147 31.10 13.51 24.46
N PRO A 148 32.04 12.53 24.56
CA PRO A 148 33.47 12.80 24.41
C PRO A 148 33.82 13.46 23.08
N ASP A 149 34.88 14.27 23.09
CA ASP A 149 35.34 14.98 21.89
C ASP A 149 35.95 14.04 20.84
N CYS A 150 36.07 14.51 19.60
CA CYS A 150 36.60 13.75 18.47
C CYS A 150 38.00 13.14 18.65
N SER A 151 38.82 13.72 19.53
CA SER A 151 40.17 13.24 19.81
C SER A 151 40.23 12.25 20.98
N SER A 152 39.08 11.89 21.55
CA SER A 152 38.97 10.91 22.63
C SER A 152 39.53 9.55 22.20
N ASP A 153 40.43 9.01 23.03
CA ASP A 153 40.95 7.65 22.85
C ASP A 153 39.82 6.59 22.99
N TYR A 154 38.67 6.95 23.56
CA TYR A 154 37.50 6.06 23.67
C TYR A 154 36.74 5.84 22.36
N TYR A 155 37.13 6.54 21.27
CA TYR A 155 36.68 6.24 19.91
C TYR A 155 37.68 5.37 19.11
N LEU A 156 38.75 4.87 19.74
CA LEU A 156 39.63 3.87 19.15
C LEU A 156 39.05 2.46 19.30
N ILE A 157 39.35 1.56 18.35
CA ILE A 157 38.95 0.15 18.46
C ILE A 157 39.51 -0.47 19.75
N GLU A 158 40.79 -0.21 20.04
CA GLU A 158 41.49 -0.68 21.24
C GLU A 158 42.19 0.51 21.94
N PRO A 159 41.51 1.21 22.88
CA PRO A 159 42.00 2.44 23.52
C PRO A 159 43.31 2.29 24.32
N ASP A 160 43.70 1.05 24.65
CA ASP A 160 44.89 0.74 25.46
C ASP A 160 46.07 0.17 24.65
N GLU A 161 45.91 0.01 23.33
CA GLU A 161 46.99 -0.46 22.46
C GLU A 161 47.71 0.70 21.73
N THR A 162 48.88 0.42 21.14
CA THR A 162 49.61 1.42 20.34
C THR A 162 48.97 1.69 18.97
N SER A 163 47.83 1.07 18.67
CA SER A 163 47.09 1.28 17.42
C SER A 163 46.31 2.59 17.48
N SER A 164 46.19 3.28 16.35
CA SER A 164 45.39 4.50 16.20
C SER A 164 44.15 4.26 15.32
N ASP A 165 43.71 3.00 15.22
CA ASP A 165 42.56 2.65 14.40
C ASP A 165 41.27 3.10 15.12
N LEU A 166 40.51 3.93 14.43
CA LEU A 166 39.22 4.45 14.90
C LEU A 166 38.12 3.40 14.75
N LEU A 167 37.08 3.53 15.57
CA LEU A 167 35.78 2.90 15.31
C LEU A 167 35.23 3.33 13.95
N HIS A 168 34.26 2.57 13.45
CA HIS A 168 33.53 2.91 12.22
C HIS A 168 32.97 4.35 12.30
N GLU A 169 32.99 5.07 11.17
CA GLU A 169 32.58 6.47 11.14
C GLU A 169 31.13 6.64 11.65
N ASP A 170 30.19 5.82 11.17
CA ASP A 170 28.80 5.81 11.63
C ASP A 170 28.67 5.62 13.15
N THR A 171 29.51 4.77 13.77
CA THR A 171 29.54 4.55 15.22
C THR A 171 29.89 5.84 15.94
N ILE A 172 30.96 6.50 15.51
CA ILE A 172 31.43 7.76 16.12
C ILE A 172 30.35 8.83 15.97
N CYS A 173 29.76 8.98 14.79
CA CYS A 173 28.76 10.00 14.54
C CYS A 173 27.46 9.78 15.29
N ALA A 174 27.06 8.51 15.50
CA ALA A 174 25.92 8.18 16.35
C ALA A 174 26.23 8.51 17.82
N LEU A 175 27.40 8.11 18.34
CA LEU A 175 27.78 8.38 19.73
C LEU A 175 27.87 9.88 20.02
N MET A 176 28.48 10.66 19.14
CA MET A 176 28.57 12.12 19.29
C MET A 176 27.22 12.84 19.28
N ASP A 177 26.19 12.19 18.75
CA ASP A 177 24.82 12.71 18.69
C ASP A 177 23.93 12.02 19.74
N HIS A 178 24.49 11.70 20.91
CA HIS A 178 23.80 11.07 22.04
C HIS A 178 23.24 9.66 21.76
N GLY A 179 23.94 8.88 20.94
CA GLY A 179 23.53 7.54 20.53
C GLY A 179 23.77 6.45 21.58
N PHE A 180 22.84 5.48 21.62
CA PHE A 180 23.07 4.14 22.17
C PHE A 180 23.40 3.18 21.03
N VAL A 181 24.68 2.91 20.84
CA VAL A 181 25.22 2.09 19.75
C VAL A 181 25.55 0.67 20.23
N VAL A 182 25.14 -0.33 19.44
CA VAL A 182 25.50 -1.75 19.65
C VAL A 182 26.11 -2.31 18.38
N GLU A 183 27.31 -2.89 18.50
CA GLU A 183 28.12 -3.30 17.35
C GLU A 183 29.06 -4.49 17.62
N ASP A 184 29.82 -4.94 16.62
CA ASP A 184 30.95 -5.86 16.75
C ASP A 184 30.62 -7.20 17.44
N GLY A 185 29.42 -7.74 17.19
CA GLY A 185 28.95 -9.01 17.76
C GLY A 185 28.50 -8.92 19.22
N ALA A 186 28.34 -7.71 19.75
CA ALA A 186 27.80 -7.46 21.08
C ALA A 186 26.37 -8.01 21.26
N THR A 187 25.96 -8.18 22.52
CA THR A 187 24.63 -8.68 22.87
C THR A 187 23.88 -7.68 23.77
N LEU A 188 22.76 -7.16 23.27
CA LEU A 188 21.80 -6.36 24.04
C LEU A 188 20.59 -7.23 24.42
N ARG A 189 20.25 -7.28 25.72
CA ARG A 189 19.13 -8.06 26.26
C ARG A 189 18.27 -7.23 27.20
N LEU A 190 17.09 -6.85 26.74
CA LEU A 190 16.09 -6.13 27.53
C LEU A 190 14.82 -6.97 27.62
N PHE A 191 14.52 -7.47 28.81
CA PHE A 191 13.43 -8.40 29.08
C PHE A 191 12.62 -7.93 30.29
N GLY A 192 11.58 -7.14 30.02
CA GLY A 192 10.63 -6.68 31.03
C GLY A 192 9.55 -7.69 31.37
N LYS A 193 8.67 -7.32 32.30
CA LYS A 193 7.43 -8.04 32.61
C LYS A 193 6.50 -7.94 31.41
N ASP A 194 6.10 -9.08 30.85
CA ASP A 194 5.19 -9.11 29.71
C ASP A 194 3.81 -8.50 30.06
N PRO A 195 3.36 -7.46 29.36
CA PRO A 195 1.94 -7.13 29.32
C PRO A 195 1.26 -8.11 28.37
N TYR A 196 0.29 -8.88 28.85
CA TYR A 196 -0.42 -9.83 28.00
C TYR A 196 -1.94 -9.78 28.22
N PRO A 197 -2.74 -9.63 27.14
CA PRO A 197 -2.27 -9.26 25.80
C PRO A 197 -1.63 -7.85 25.83
N VAL A 198 -0.80 -7.50 24.85
CA VAL A 198 -0.14 -6.17 24.82
C VAL A 198 -1.14 -5.07 24.45
N TRP A 199 -2.07 -5.44 23.58
CA TRP A 199 -3.24 -4.68 23.19
C TRP A 199 -4.42 -5.65 22.97
N THR A 200 -5.64 -5.13 23.05
CA THR A 200 -6.90 -5.85 22.84
C THR A 200 -7.89 -4.89 22.17
N GLN A 201 -9.15 -5.24 22.05
CA GLN A 201 -10.20 -4.33 21.60
C GLN A 201 -11.23 -4.11 22.71
N VAL A 202 -12.00 -3.04 22.55
CA VAL A 202 -13.26 -2.86 23.26
C VAL A 202 -14.15 -4.09 23.00
N THR A 203 -14.86 -4.53 24.04
CA THR A 203 -15.77 -5.65 23.89
C THR A 203 -16.93 -5.28 22.97
N ASP A 204 -17.33 -6.20 22.10
CA ASP A 204 -18.51 -6.03 21.26
C ASP A 204 -19.74 -5.58 22.07
N GLN A 205 -20.51 -4.65 21.51
CA GLN A 205 -21.64 -3.95 22.13
C GLN A 205 -21.27 -3.05 23.34
N HIS A 206 -20.00 -2.64 23.48
CA HIS A 206 -19.53 -1.78 24.57
C HIS A 206 -18.86 -0.48 24.09
N THR A 207 -19.47 0.21 23.12
CA THR A 207 -19.05 1.56 22.68
C THR A 207 -18.74 2.46 23.87
N ILE A 208 -17.53 3.04 23.88
CA ILE A 208 -17.08 3.98 24.90
C ILE A 208 -17.72 5.33 24.58
N ALA A 209 -18.70 5.74 25.36
CA ALA A 209 -19.35 7.04 25.17
C ALA A 209 -18.43 8.20 25.58
N ARG A 210 -18.62 9.37 24.93
CA ARG A 210 -18.05 10.65 25.41
C ARG A 210 -18.35 10.87 26.90
N ASN A 211 -17.36 11.36 27.64
CA ASN A 211 -17.33 11.54 29.09
C ASN A 211 -17.37 10.24 29.92
N ALA A 212 -17.25 9.06 29.30
CA ALA A 212 -17.08 7.82 30.05
C ALA A 212 -15.83 7.87 30.92
N THR A 213 -15.90 7.27 32.11
CA THR A 213 -14.80 7.21 33.09
C THR A 213 -14.24 5.79 33.24
N SER A 214 -14.67 4.88 32.38
CA SER A 214 -14.25 3.49 32.31
C SER A 214 -14.51 2.94 30.90
N LEU A 215 -13.86 1.84 30.58
CA LEU A 215 -14.07 1.07 29.36
C LEU A 215 -14.15 -0.43 29.66
N VAL A 216 -14.80 -1.17 28.77
CA VAL A 216 -14.87 -2.63 28.82
C VAL A 216 -14.12 -3.20 27.62
N VAL A 217 -13.16 -4.05 27.89
CA VAL A 217 -12.30 -4.67 26.88
C VAL A 217 -12.43 -6.17 26.93
N ASP A 218 -12.11 -6.81 25.80
CA ASP A 218 -12.10 -8.27 25.72
C ASP A 218 -11.11 -8.83 26.73
N GLY A 219 -11.67 -9.57 27.70
CA GLY A 219 -10.90 -10.34 28.67
C GLY A 219 -10.39 -11.62 28.03
N ASN A 220 -9.31 -12.18 28.56
CA ASN A 220 -8.81 -13.43 27.99
C ASN A 220 -9.69 -14.61 28.43
N ASN A 221 -10.15 -15.42 27.48
CA ASN A 221 -11.01 -16.60 27.73
C ASN A 221 -10.22 -17.83 28.22
N ASN A 222 -8.90 -17.70 28.45
CA ASN A 222 -8.06 -18.80 28.86
C ASN A 222 -8.08 -19.06 30.37
N SER A 223 -8.08 -20.33 30.74
CA SER A 223 -8.16 -20.84 32.11
C SER A 223 -6.92 -20.57 33.01
N SER A 224 -6.00 -19.71 32.59
CA SER A 224 -4.70 -19.42 33.23
C SER A 224 -4.70 -18.27 34.25
N GLY A 225 -5.80 -17.51 34.40
CA GLY A 225 -5.91 -16.38 35.33
C GLY A 225 -6.12 -15.04 34.59
N PRO A 226 -6.28 -13.92 35.33
CA PRO A 226 -6.63 -12.63 34.72
C PRO A 226 -5.39 -11.95 34.12
N GLU A 227 -5.04 -12.32 32.88
CA GLU A 227 -3.81 -11.90 32.20
C GLU A 227 -3.72 -10.38 32.03
N LEU A 228 -4.85 -9.69 31.85
CA LEU A 228 -4.93 -8.21 31.81
C LEU A 228 -4.43 -7.52 33.09
N LEU A 229 -4.41 -8.19 34.26
CA LEU A 229 -3.78 -7.62 35.46
C LEU A 229 -2.28 -7.34 35.26
N ASN A 230 -1.65 -7.95 34.25
CA ASN A 230 -0.26 -7.67 33.90
C ASN A 230 -0.05 -6.27 33.32
N TRP A 231 -1.10 -5.58 32.88
CA TRP A 231 -1.02 -4.17 32.47
C TRP A 231 -0.68 -3.25 33.64
N LEU A 232 -0.97 -3.65 34.88
CA LEU A 232 -0.57 -2.88 36.05
C LEU A 232 0.93 -3.05 36.31
N PRO A 233 1.62 -1.99 36.79
CA PRO A 233 3.05 -2.05 37.05
C PRO A 233 3.38 -3.09 38.14
N PRO A 234 4.64 -3.57 38.23
CA PRO A 234 5.09 -4.40 39.35
C PRO A 234 4.75 -3.74 40.70
N GLY A 235 4.01 -4.45 41.56
CA GLY A 235 3.54 -3.92 42.85
C GLY A 235 2.19 -3.17 42.81
N GLY A 236 1.57 -3.03 41.64
CA GLY A 236 0.33 -2.28 41.43
C GLY A 236 0.57 -0.77 41.30
N GLY A 237 -0.48 -0.01 40.98
CA GLY A 237 -0.39 1.46 40.83
C GLY A 237 -1.14 1.96 39.60
N THR A 238 -0.78 3.16 39.17
CA THR A 238 -1.31 3.78 37.95
C THR A 238 -0.55 3.26 36.74
N ALA A 239 -1.29 2.87 35.70
CA ALA A 239 -0.76 2.59 34.38
C ALA A 239 -1.44 3.50 33.35
N GLU A 240 -0.85 3.54 32.17
CA GLU A 240 -1.29 4.33 31.04
C GLU A 240 -1.69 3.42 29.88
N LEU A 241 -2.81 3.77 29.26
CA LEU A 241 -3.30 3.13 28.06
C LEU A 241 -3.59 4.17 26.98
N VAL A 242 -3.71 3.68 25.75
CA VAL A 242 -4.23 4.43 24.61
C VAL A 242 -5.42 3.67 24.03
N VAL A 243 -6.45 4.40 23.61
CA VAL A 243 -7.60 3.90 22.86
C VAL A 243 -7.54 4.49 21.45
N ALA A 244 -7.68 3.64 20.43
CA ALA A 244 -7.67 4.04 19.03
C ALA A 244 -8.82 4.96 18.65
N SER A 245 -8.63 5.78 17.62
CA SER A 245 -9.74 6.41 16.92
C SER A 245 -10.61 5.33 16.27
N THR A 246 -11.91 5.51 16.21
CA THR A 246 -12.82 4.67 15.40
C THR A 246 -13.47 5.50 14.29
N ASP A 247 -12.79 6.58 13.91
CA ASP A 247 -13.31 7.61 13.04
C ASP A 247 -12.24 8.05 12.02
N PHE A 248 -12.57 8.89 11.04
CA PHE A 248 -11.62 9.33 10.01
C PHE A 248 -10.44 10.15 10.55
N ASP A 249 -10.55 10.75 11.73
CA ASP A 249 -9.48 11.55 12.33
C ASP A 249 -8.67 10.71 13.33
N GLN A 250 -7.42 10.38 12.98
CA GLN A 250 -6.47 9.72 13.88
C GLN A 250 -6.23 10.48 15.19
N ASN A 251 -6.45 11.81 15.23
CA ASN A 251 -6.24 12.61 16.44
C ASN A 251 -7.28 12.37 17.53
N GLN A 252 -8.33 11.61 17.23
CA GLN A 252 -9.31 11.14 18.21
C GLN A 252 -8.77 9.98 19.06
N ALA A 253 -7.59 9.43 18.78
CA ALA A 253 -6.95 8.49 19.69
C ALA A 253 -6.65 9.15 21.05
N GLU A 254 -7.06 8.53 22.15
CA GLU A 254 -6.96 9.14 23.48
C GLU A 254 -6.05 8.35 24.43
N ARG A 255 -5.04 9.02 25.00
CA ARG A 255 -4.25 8.50 26.12
C ARG A 255 -4.98 8.70 27.45
N LYS A 256 -5.03 7.67 28.30
CA LYS A 256 -5.69 7.72 29.62
C LYS A 256 -4.86 6.99 30.68
N PHE A 257 -4.96 7.48 31.91
CA PHE A 257 -4.44 6.79 33.10
C PHE A 257 -5.54 5.98 33.78
N PHE A 258 -5.19 4.81 34.30
CA PHE A 258 -6.10 3.92 35.02
C PHE A 258 -5.41 3.32 36.25
N ASN A 259 -6.21 2.96 37.26
CA ASN A 259 -5.71 2.46 38.55
C ASN A 259 -6.18 1.04 38.89
N GLY A 260 -7.11 0.49 38.11
CA GLY A 260 -7.72 -0.78 38.44
C GLY A 260 -8.36 -1.45 37.25
N ILE A 261 -8.21 -2.77 37.21
CA ILE A 261 -8.86 -3.66 36.27
C ILE A 261 -9.72 -4.61 37.10
N THR A 262 -11.00 -4.69 36.76
CA THR A 262 -11.90 -5.70 37.32
C THR A 262 -12.14 -6.73 36.24
N ASP A 263 -11.54 -7.91 36.39
CA ASP A 263 -11.71 -9.01 35.43
C ASP A 263 -12.89 -9.90 35.84
N GLY A 264 -13.83 -10.07 34.92
CA GLY A 264 -15.01 -10.93 35.03
C GLY A 264 -14.89 -12.12 34.08
N SER A 265 -15.89 -13.01 34.03
CA SER A 265 -15.89 -14.18 33.15
C SER A 265 -15.93 -13.78 31.66
N GLY A 266 -14.76 -13.52 31.06
CA GLY A 266 -14.56 -13.15 29.65
C GLY A 266 -14.55 -11.65 29.34
N LEU A 267 -14.75 -10.78 30.33
CA LEU A 267 -14.86 -9.32 30.16
C LEU A 267 -14.04 -8.61 31.24
N ALA A 268 -13.27 -7.60 30.87
CA ALA A 268 -12.52 -6.80 31.82
C ALA A 268 -12.96 -5.33 31.78
N THR A 269 -13.26 -4.76 32.95
CA THR A 269 -13.54 -3.33 33.09
C THR A 269 -12.28 -2.60 33.57
N VAL A 270 -11.85 -1.61 32.81
CA VAL A 270 -10.73 -0.74 33.15
C VAL A 270 -11.27 0.59 33.68
N ALA A 271 -10.95 0.92 34.93
CA ALA A 271 -11.42 2.14 35.60
C ALA A 271 -10.35 3.25 35.52
N LEU A 272 -10.71 4.38 34.89
CA LEU A 272 -9.81 5.51 34.76
C LEU A 272 -9.54 6.18 36.11
N THR A 273 -8.43 6.92 36.20
CA THR A 273 -8.11 7.76 37.37
C THR A 273 -9.20 8.78 37.64
N THR A 274 -9.45 9.11 38.91
CA THR A 274 -10.48 10.08 39.31
C THR A 274 -10.31 11.43 38.61
N GLY A 275 -11.36 11.89 37.93
CA GLY A 275 -11.37 13.15 37.18
C GLY A 275 -10.95 13.02 35.70
N SER A 276 -10.52 11.83 35.26
CA SER A 276 -10.27 11.53 33.86
C SER A 276 -11.53 10.99 33.18
N MET A 277 -11.78 11.42 31.95
CA MET A 277 -12.90 10.98 31.11
C MET A 277 -12.51 11.02 29.63
N PHE A 278 -13.17 10.23 28.80
CA PHE A 278 -13.06 10.29 27.33
C PHE A 278 -13.67 11.59 26.78
N THR A 279 -13.02 12.19 25.79
CA THR A 279 -13.43 13.45 25.17
C THR A 279 -14.20 13.23 23.87
N VAL A 280 -14.02 12.06 23.25
CA VAL A 280 -14.77 11.57 22.09
C VAL A 280 -15.40 10.21 22.38
N SER A 281 -16.25 9.74 21.49
CA SER A 281 -16.76 8.36 21.54
C SER A 281 -15.80 7.42 20.82
N HIS A 282 -15.66 6.18 21.30
CA HIS A 282 -14.92 5.13 20.60
C HIS A 282 -15.85 3.94 20.35
N TYR A 283 -16.04 3.59 19.08
CA TYR A 283 -16.97 2.56 18.65
C TYR A 283 -16.57 1.18 19.17
N GLY A 284 -17.56 0.37 19.53
CA GLY A 284 -17.36 -0.89 20.23
C GLY A 284 -18.27 -1.98 19.72
N GLU A 285 -18.65 -1.97 18.44
CA GLU A 285 -19.55 -2.96 17.85
C GLU A 285 -18.97 -3.61 16.59
N LYS A 286 -19.39 -4.86 16.37
CA LYS A 286 -19.17 -5.61 15.11
C LYS A 286 -20.39 -5.49 14.21
N GLU A 287 -20.24 -4.71 13.16
CA GLU A 287 -21.31 -4.37 12.23
C GLU A 287 -21.66 -5.54 11.31
N LEU A 288 -22.94 -5.63 10.93
CA LEU A 288 -23.46 -6.62 9.97
C LEU A 288 -23.25 -8.11 10.32
N SER A 289 -22.75 -8.44 11.53
CA SER A 289 -22.51 -9.81 12.00
C SER A 289 -23.73 -10.73 11.87
N ALA A 290 -24.94 -10.18 12.07
CA ALA A 290 -26.21 -10.91 11.96
C ALA A 290 -26.54 -11.37 10.53
N SER A 291 -25.89 -10.77 9.51
CA SER A 291 -26.04 -11.11 8.10
C SER A 291 -25.11 -12.26 7.66
N GLY A 292 -24.11 -12.63 8.48
CA GLY A 292 -23.12 -13.66 8.18
C GLY A 292 -21.68 -13.20 8.50
N ALA A 293 -20.76 -14.12 8.71
CA ALA A 293 -19.35 -13.81 9.04
C ALA A 293 -18.62 -13.11 7.88
N GLU A 294 -19.06 -13.37 6.65
CA GLU A 294 -18.60 -12.72 5.43
C GLU A 294 -19.01 -11.24 5.35
N TRP A 295 -20.08 -10.85 6.04
CA TRP A 295 -20.55 -9.47 6.13
C TRP A 295 -20.00 -8.70 7.33
N GLU A 296 -19.51 -9.40 8.36
CA GLU A 296 -19.04 -8.78 9.61
C GLU A 296 -17.93 -7.74 9.37
N ILE A 297 -18.12 -6.50 9.83
CA ILE A 297 -17.10 -5.46 9.88
C ILE A 297 -16.79 -5.18 11.35
N ASP A 298 -15.57 -5.52 11.80
CA ASP A 298 -15.16 -5.30 13.20
C ASP A 298 -14.54 -3.90 13.33
N GLU A 299 -15.32 -2.94 13.83
CA GLU A 299 -14.89 -1.55 14.02
C GLU A 299 -14.62 -1.19 15.48
N ARG A 300 -14.43 -2.21 16.32
CA ARG A 300 -14.20 -2.02 17.75
C ARG A 300 -12.83 -1.40 17.99
N ALA A 301 -12.81 -0.33 18.78
CA ALA A 301 -11.59 0.40 19.10
C ALA A 301 -10.53 -0.51 19.75
N GLU A 302 -9.30 -0.42 19.27
CA GLU A 302 -8.14 -1.04 19.89
C GLU A 302 -7.75 -0.30 21.18
N VAL A 303 -7.26 -1.05 22.15
CA VAL A 303 -6.84 -0.57 23.46
C VAL A 303 -5.51 -1.20 23.81
N ALA A 304 -4.52 -0.37 24.11
CA ALA A 304 -3.16 -0.83 24.40
C ALA A 304 -2.57 -0.20 25.65
N VAL A 305 -1.78 -0.96 26.41
CA VAL A 305 -1.01 -0.43 27.54
C VAL A 305 0.35 0.07 27.07
N LEU A 306 0.74 1.29 27.47
CA LEU A 306 2.00 1.91 27.06
C LEU A 306 3.15 1.58 28.01
N ASN A 307 2.91 1.50 29.31
CA ASN A 307 3.99 1.35 30.29
C ASN A 307 4.66 0.00 30.22
N ARG A 308 5.99 -0.02 30.34
CA ARG A 308 6.79 -1.20 30.68
C ARG A 308 7.62 -0.90 31.91
N ASN A 309 8.09 -1.94 32.58
CA ASN A 309 8.98 -1.78 33.74
C ASN A 309 10.46 -1.65 33.35
N VAL A 310 10.80 -1.99 32.10
CA VAL A 310 12.11 -1.74 31.50
C VAL A 310 11.92 -0.65 30.45
N VAL A 311 12.62 0.46 30.62
CA VAL A 311 12.45 1.68 29.81
C VAL A 311 13.80 2.09 29.23
N VAL A 312 13.82 2.43 27.94
CA VAL A 312 14.89 3.21 27.31
C VAL A 312 14.27 4.54 26.90
N GLU A 313 14.80 5.64 27.41
CA GLU A 313 14.26 6.97 27.11
C GLU A 313 15.34 8.01 26.84
N GLY A 314 15.02 8.99 25.99
CA GLY A 314 15.76 10.24 25.98
C GLY A 314 15.35 11.14 27.15
N GLU A 315 16.23 12.05 27.54
CA GLU A 315 15.99 13.01 28.61
C GLU A 315 14.92 14.03 28.24
N ARG A 316 13.65 13.68 28.46
CA ARG A 316 12.54 14.61 28.25
C ARG A 316 12.10 15.28 29.54
N LEU A 317 12.35 16.58 29.65
CA LEU A 317 11.56 17.46 30.51
C LEU A 317 10.25 17.79 29.79
N PRO A 318 9.06 17.54 30.38
CA PRO A 318 7.79 17.65 29.67
C PRO A 318 7.44 19.04 29.10
N ASP A 319 8.05 20.11 29.62
CA ASP A 319 7.65 21.50 29.35
C ASP A 319 8.85 22.47 29.42
N ASN A 320 9.99 22.16 28.79
CA ASN A 320 11.03 23.17 28.61
C ASN A 320 10.79 23.91 27.28
N PRO A 321 10.07 25.06 27.27
CA PRO A 321 9.82 25.81 26.03
C PRO A 321 11.10 26.41 25.41
N ASN A 322 12.25 26.22 26.04
CA ASN A 322 13.53 26.76 25.57
C ASN A 322 14.34 25.76 24.74
N VAL A 323 13.89 24.51 24.57
CA VAL A 323 14.52 23.52 23.69
C VAL A 323 13.56 23.25 22.55
N ALA A 324 13.97 23.55 21.31
CA ALA A 324 13.14 23.32 20.15
C ALA A 324 13.00 21.80 19.88
N LEU A 325 11.91 21.36 19.24
CA LEU A 325 11.67 19.94 18.91
C LEU A 325 12.74 19.36 17.97
N GLU A 326 13.44 20.22 17.24
CA GLU A 326 14.57 19.91 16.37
C GLU A 326 15.91 19.64 17.11
N ASP A 327 16.00 20.01 18.40
CA ASP A 327 17.21 19.86 19.24
C ASP A 327 17.20 18.57 20.09
N TRP A 328 16.53 17.51 19.61
CA TRP A 328 16.48 16.21 20.31
C TRP A 328 17.40 15.22 19.63
N TYR A 329 18.36 14.69 20.37
CA TYR A 329 19.47 13.88 19.85
C TYR A 329 19.44 12.40 20.25
N PRO A 330 18.92 11.98 21.43
CA PRO A 330 18.93 10.59 21.86
C PRO A 330 18.35 9.60 20.85
N HIS A 331 19.13 8.62 20.42
CA HIS A 331 18.71 7.63 19.43
C HIS A 331 19.40 6.28 19.68
N MET A 332 18.94 5.22 19.03
CA MET A 332 19.55 3.89 19.12
C MET A 332 20.02 3.42 17.75
N TYR A 333 21.16 2.75 17.71
CA TYR A 333 21.78 2.32 16.45
C TYR A 333 22.40 0.92 16.59
N PHE A 334 21.89 -0.05 15.85
CA PHE A 334 22.39 -1.43 15.84
C PHE A 334 22.95 -1.76 14.47
N HIS A 335 24.25 -2.03 14.39
CA HIS A 335 24.92 -2.31 13.11
C HIS A 335 26.13 -3.22 13.31
N PRO A 336 26.70 -3.82 12.24
CA PRO A 336 27.86 -4.71 12.36
C PRO A 336 29.12 -4.06 12.96
N GLY A 337 29.25 -2.74 12.87
CA GLY A 337 30.39 -1.99 13.45
C GLY A 337 31.65 -2.02 12.61
N THR A 338 32.78 -2.10 13.32
CA THR A 338 34.13 -1.96 12.79
C THR A 338 34.69 -3.34 12.38
N ASP A 339 35.25 -3.45 11.17
CA ASP A 339 35.93 -4.69 10.77
C ASP A 339 37.25 -4.87 11.54
N ARG A 340 37.24 -5.74 12.56
CA ARG A 340 38.43 -6.12 13.35
C ARG A 340 39.30 -7.20 12.67
N GLY A 341 39.38 -7.19 11.34
CA GLY A 341 40.26 -8.07 10.54
C GLY A 341 39.74 -9.50 10.32
N ASN A 342 38.47 -9.75 10.63
CA ASN A 342 37.77 -11.03 10.36
C ASN A 342 36.34 -10.79 9.81
N GLY A 343 36.07 -9.59 9.30
CA GLY A 343 34.73 -9.10 8.99
C GLY A 343 34.07 -8.45 10.21
N ALA A 344 33.32 -7.37 9.98
CA ALA A 344 32.40 -6.80 10.96
C ALA A 344 31.38 -7.86 11.39
N ARG A 345 31.03 -7.87 12.68
CA ARG A 345 30.16 -8.92 13.26
C ARG A 345 28.82 -8.34 13.64
N THR A 346 27.76 -8.92 13.11
CA THR A 346 26.41 -8.49 13.42
C THR A 346 26.08 -8.73 14.90
N PRO A 347 25.60 -7.72 15.65
CA PRO A 347 25.22 -7.89 17.05
C PRO A 347 23.92 -8.69 17.24
N SER A 348 23.70 -9.15 18.47
CA SER A 348 22.48 -9.84 18.90
C SER A 348 21.59 -8.88 19.71
N ILE A 349 20.37 -8.62 19.24
CA ILE A 349 19.47 -7.63 19.82
C ILE A 349 18.16 -8.27 20.30
N ARG A 350 17.92 -8.34 21.61
CA ARG A 350 16.67 -8.90 22.18
C ARG A 350 15.93 -7.82 22.95
N LEU A 351 14.87 -7.28 22.35
CA LEU A 351 14.02 -6.26 22.94
C LEU A 351 12.65 -6.87 23.20
N VAL A 352 12.34 -7.16 24.46
CA VAL A 352 11.10 -7.82 24.84
C VAL A 352 10.45 -7.13 26.04
N ALA A 353 9.19 -6.74 25.89
CA ALA A 353 8.43 -6.02 26.91
C ALA A 353 9.18 -4.79 27.44
N THR A 354 9.76 -4.01 26.51
CA THR A 354 10.55 -2.80 26.78
C THR A 354 9.83 -1.57 26.21
N GLU A 355 9.85 -0.48 26.95
CA GLU A 355 9.27 0.81 26.54
C GLU A 355 10.38 1.71 25.98
N PHE A 356 10.14 2.30 24.82
CA PHE A 356 11.00 3.26 24.15
C PHE A 356 10.25 4.56 23.99
N ARG A 357 10.78 5.66 24.52
CA ARG A 357 10.11 6.96 24.43
C ARG A 357 11.06 8.13 24.41
N TYR A 358 10.63 9.22 23.77
CA TYR A 358 11.40 10.47 23.73
C TYR A 358 12.77 10.31 23.08
N LEU A 359 12.84 9.44 22.07
CA LEU A 359 14.03 9.18 21.27
C LEU A 359 13.80 9.68 19.84
N GLY A 360 14.87 9.72 19.06
CA GLY A 360 14.92 10.18 17.69
C GLY A 360 15.24 11.67 17.58
N ARG A 361 15.76 12.06 16.41
CA ARG A 361 15.99 13.46 16.03
C ARG A 361 15.21 13.81 14.79
N GLU A 362 14.34 14.81 14.87
CA GLU A 362 13.44 15.17 13.77
C GLU A 362 14.22 15.55 12.51
N GLY A 363 13.81 15.01 11.36
CA GLY A 363 14.38 15.35 10.07
C GLY A 363 15.82 14.88 9.82
N VAL A 364 16.42 14.09 10.71
CA VAL A 364 17.83 13.65 10.58
C VAL A 364 17.92 12.15 10.33
N GLU A 365 18.53 11.79 9.19
CA GLU A 365 18.77 10.41 8.79
C GLU A 365 19.62 9.66 9.84
N ASP A 366 19.35 8.36 9.99
CA ASP A 366 20.00 7.42 10.91
C ASP A 366 19.85 7.71 12.42
N ARG A 367 19.25 8.83 12.79
CA ARG A 367 18.97 9.22 14.19
C ARG A 367 17.57 8.80 14.62
N TYR A 368 17.31 7.50 14.55
CA TYR A 368 16.00 6.92 14.85
C TYR A 368 15.91 6.32 16.28
N PRO A 369 14.71 6.27 16.89
CA PRO A 369 14.47 5.66 18.19
C PRO A 369 14.94 4.21 18.32
N VAL A 370 14.68 3.38 17.31
CA VAL A 370 15.08 1.97 17.25
C VAL A 370 15.51 1.66 15.82
N HIS A 371 16.81 1.54 15.58
CA HIS A 371 17.38 1.41 14.23
C HIS A 371 18.19 0.11 14.06
N PHE A 372 17.72 -0.78 13.19
CA PHE A 372 18.48 -1.93 12.70
C PHE A 372 19.10 -1.57 11.35
N HIS A 373 20.42 -1.46 11.30
CA HIS A 373 21.17 -0.98 10.14
C HIS A 373 22.14 -2.06 9.66
N LYS A 374 21.90 -2.62 8.47
CA LYS A 374 22.77 -3.58 7.78
C LYS A 374 23.00 -4.87 8.56
N MET A 375 21.93 -5.43 9.11
CA MET A 375 22.01 -6.61 9.97
C MET A 375 21.90 -7.94 9.20
N GLY A 376 22.31 -8.04 7.93
CA GLY A 376 22.56 -9.33 7.23
C GLY A 376 23.59 -9.20 6.11
N ASP A 377 24.04 -10.22 5.36
CA ASP A 377 23.68 -11.64 5.15
C ASP A 377 24.44 -12.61 6.09
N LEU A 378 23.94 -13.84 6.25
CA LEU A 378 24.59 -14.86 7.10
C LEU A 378 26.03 -15.14 6.63
N GLY A 379 26.98 -15.10 7.57
CA GLY A 379 28.24 -15.79 7.38
C GLY A 379 28.03 -17.28 7.05
N PRO A 380 29.04 -17.99 6.52
CA PRO A 380 28.96 -19.34 5.95
C PRO A 380 28.53 -20.50 6.91
N ALA A 381 27.91 -20.20 8.05
CA ALA A 381 27.36 -21.17 8.98
C ALA A 381 25.93 -20.74 9.34
N GLY A 382 24.93 -21.55 8.98
CA GLY A 382 23.50 -21.31 9.21
C GLY A 382 23.10 -21.26 10.70
N ASP A 383 23.61 -20.28 11.43
CA ASP A 383 23.19 -19.93 12.78
C ASP A 383 21.86 -19.15 12.74
N THR A 384 20.97 -19.43 13.68
CA THR A 384 19.68 -18.75 13.82
C THR A 384 19.90 -17.27 14.12
N LYS A 385 19.37 -16.39 13.28
CA LYS A 385 19.44 -14.92 13.46
C LYS A 385 18.88 -14.49 14.81
N THR A 386 19.56 -13.52 15.45
CA THR A 386 19.40 -13.23 16.89
C THR A 386 18.81 -11.88 17.25
N TRP A 387 17.95 -11.32 16.39
CA TRP A 387 17.23 -10.07 16.68
C TRP A 387 15.71 -10.24 16.79
N VAL A 388 15.11 -9.59 17.78
CA VAL A 388 13.65 -9.60 18.02
C VAL A 388 13.21 -8.31 18.70
N VAL A 389 12.04 -7.80 18.30
CA VAL A 389 11.31 -6.72 18.97
C VAL A 389 9.90 -7.23 19.26
N MET A 390 9.59 -7.45 20.54
CA MET A 390 8.36 -8.14 20.92
C MET A 390 7.72 -7.59 22.19
N ASN A 391 6.40 -7.42 22.20
CA ASN A 391 5.66 -6.89 23.35
C ASN A 391 6.11 -5.47 23.80
N CYS A 392 6.85 -4.76 22.96
CA CYS A 392 7.40 -3.44 23.27
C CYS A 392 6.35 -2.34 23.08
N SER A 393 6.62 -1.18 23.66
CA SER A 393 5.93 0.08 23.35
C SER A 393 6.95 1.08 22.82
N ILE A 394 6.63 1.78 21.73
CA ILE A 394 7.47 2.84 21.15
C ILE A 394 6.58 4.06 20.99
N HIS A 395 6.82 5.14 21.73
CA HIS A 395 5.88 6.27 21.68
C HIS A 395 6.48 7.62 22.03
N ASP A 396 5.77 8.67 21.61
CA ASP A 396 6.19 10.05 21.81
C ASP A 396 7.65 10.27 21.31
N THR A 397 7.98 9.72 20.14
CA THR A 397 9.31 9.84 19.52
C THR A 397 9.37 11.04 18.59
N PHE A 398 10.57 11.59 18.41
CA PHE A 398 10.82 12.79 17.60
C PHE A 398 11.37 12.46 16.21
N ASN A 399 11.34 11.19 15.83
CA ASN A 399 11.54 10.68 14.47
C ASN A 399 10.74 9.37 14.37
N ARG A 400 10.86 8.65 13.24
CA ARG A 400 10.20 7.37 12.91
C ARG A 400 10.18 6.40 14.09
N GLY A 401 9.27 5.42 14.15
CA GLY A 401 9.21 4.52 15.31
C GLY A 401 10.31 3.45 15.34
N LEU A 402 10.27 2.52 14.39
CA LEU A 402 11.22 1.43 14.22
C LEU A 402 11.70 1.41 12.77
N VAL A 403 13.02 1.43 12.57
CA VAL A 403 13.65 1.45 11.25
C VAL A 403 14.42 0.17 10.99
N VAL A 404 14.18 -0.42 9.81
CA VAL A 404 14.84 -1.62 9.29
C VAL A 404 15.50 -1.24 7.97
N HIS A 405 16.82 -1.17 7.97
CA HIS A 405 17.64 -0.84 6.80
C HIS A 405 18.62 -1.98 6.54
N GLU A 406 18.61 -2.52 5.32
CA GLU A 406 19.41 -3.65 4.84
C GLU A 406 19.48 -4.84 5.83
N THR A 407 18.35 -5.16 6.47
CA THR A 407 18.27 -6.13 7.57
C THR A 407 17.26 -7.21 7.26
N GLN A 408 17.63 -8.48 7.42
CA GLN A 408 16.76 -9.63 7.12
C GLN A 408 16.38 -10.49 8.34
N ASP A 409 15.25 -11.21 8.23
CA ASP A 409 14.68 -12.11 9.24
C ASP A 409 14.47 -11.47 10.63
N LEU A 410 14.11 -10.18 10.66
CA LEU A 410 13.71 -9.53 11.91
C LEU A 410 12.32 -9.98 12.34
N CYS A 411 12.19 -10.41 13.60
CA CYS A 411 10.90 -10.72 14.20
C CYS A 411 10.36 -9.51 14.97
N ILE A 412 9.28 -8.93 14.47
CA ILE A 412 8.58 -7.77 15.03
C ILE A 412 7.15 -8.21 15.36
N GLU A 413 6.87 -8.44 16.64
CA GLU A 413 5.60 -9.04 17.04
C GLU A 413 4.97 -8.44 18.30
N ARG A 414 3.66 -8.15 18.24
CA ARG A 414 2.87 -7.64 19.38
C ARG A 414 3.42 -6.34 19.98
N ASN A 415 3.95 -5.45 19.15
CA ASN A 415 4.41 -4.14 19.60
C ASN A 415 3.31 -3.09 19.47
N VAL A 416 3.38 -2.05 20.29
CA VAL A 416 2.49 -0.88 20.22
C VAL A 416 3.34 0.33 19.86
N ILE A 417 3.04 1.00 18.75
CA ILE A 417 3.67 2.26 18.37
C ILE A 417 2.63 3.37 18.46
N TYR A 418 2.92 4.44 19.20
CA TYR A 418 1.95 5.51 19.42
C TYR A 418 2.56 6.91 19.32
N LYS A 419 1.93 7.79 18.53
CA LYS A 419 2.29 9.22 18.46
C LYS A 419 3.78 9.43 18.17
N VAL A 420 4.17 9.09 16.95
CA VAL A 420 5.53 9.22 16.42
C VAL A 420 5.55 10.22 15.27
N LEU A 421 6.70 10.87 15.05
CA LEU A 421 6.93 11.69 13.85
C LEU A 421 7.44 10.81 12.71
N GLY A 422 7.03 11.08 11.48
CA GLY A 422 7.40 10.27 10.31
C GLY A 422 6.74 8.88 10.31
N HIS A 423 7.26 7.97 9.47
CA HIS A 423 6.79 6.58 9.40
C HIS A 423 6.93 5.83 10.73
N ALA A 424 5.92 5.05 11.14
CA ALA A 424 5.98 4.33 12.41
C ALA A 424 6.84 3.05 12.35
N MET A 425 6.67 2.22 11.32
CA MET A 425 7.60 1.14 10.96
C MET A 425 8.10 1.35 9.54
N TYR A 426 9.40 1.54 9.37
CA TYR A 426 10.01 1.92 8.10
C TYR A 426 11.04 0.89 7.64
N PHE A 427 10.72 0.18 6.56
CA PHE A 427 11.62 -0.75 5.88
C PHE A 427 12.18 -0.04 4.66
N GLN A 428 13.42 0.43 4.78
CA GLN A 428 14.00 1.48 3.93
C GLN A 428 14.30 1.05 2.50
N ASP A 429 14.58 -0.23 2.28
CA ASP A 429 15.17 -0.71 1.02
C ASP A 429 14.77 -2.17 0.70
N GLU A 430 15.17 -2.66 -0.48
CA GLU A 430 14.84 -4.01 -0.97
C GLU A 430 15.51 -5.15 -0.17
N MET A 431 16.62 -4.88 0.52
CA MET A 431 17.30 -5.82 1.42
C MET A 431 16.65 -5.88 2.81
N ALA A 432 15.71 -4.98 3.15
CA ALA A 432 14.88 -5.08 4.34
C ALA A 432 13.76 -6.13 4.16
N ARG A 433 14.13 -7.41 4.15
CA ARG A 433 13.27 -8.55 3.73
C ARG A 433 13.29 -9.74 4.67
N ASP A 434 12.45 -10.74 4.39
CA ASP A 434 12.25 -11.98 5.16
C ASP A 434 11.79 -11.76 6.61
N CYS A 435 11.41 -10.54 6.96
CA CYS A 435 10.99 -10.19 8.31
C CYS A 435 9.57 -10.71 8.59
N LEU A 436 9.33 -11.06 9.85
CA LEU A 436 8.00 -11.37 10.37
C LEU A 436 7.45 -10.13 11.06
N VAL A 437 6.38 -9.57 10.52
CA VAL A 437 5.67 -8.41 11.08
C VAL A 437 4.26 -8.86 11.45
N ARG A 438 4.03 -9.14 12.74
CA ARG A 438 2.78 -9.76 13.18
C ARG A 438 2.14 -9.14 14.42
N ASN A 439 0.83 -8.95 14.40
CA ASN A 439 0.03 -8.53 15.55
C ASN A 439 0.51 -7.23 16.19
N ASN A 440 1.11 -6.32 15.42
CA ASN A 440 1.52 -5.02 15.91
C ASN A 440 0.37 -4.02 15.78
N LEU A 441 0.30 -3.08 16.71
CA LEU A 441 -0.66 -1.99 16.70
C LEU A 441 0.11 -0.67 16.55
N VAL A 442 -0.21 0.09 15.51
CA VAL A 442 0.25 1.47 15.34
C VAL A 442 -0.95 2.38 15.52
N LEU A 443 -0.81 3.41 16.35
CA LEU A 443 -1.81 4.45 16.48
C LEU A 443 -1.15 5.80 16.32
N LYS A 444 -1.64 6.59 15.37
CA LYS A 444 -1.26 7.99 15.18
C LYS A 444 0.22 8.21 14.85
N ASN A 445 0.48 8.65 13.63
CA ASN A 445 1.79 9.16 13.21
C ASN A 445 1.60 10.51 12.49
N GLU A 446 2.53 11.43 12.72
CA GLU A 446 2.45 12.83 12.27
C GLU A 446 3.58 13.12 11.27
N ALA A 447 3.31 14.00 10.30
CA ALA A 447 4.35 14.48 9.38
C ALA A 447 5.47 15.20 10.14
N MET A 448 6.69 15.14 9.61
CA MET A 448 7.78 15.96 10.13
C MET A 448 7.57 17.42 9.72
N ASP A 449 7.89 18.35 10.61
CA ASP A 449 7.80 19.80 10.38
C ASP A 449 9.23 20.39 10.39
N VAL A 450 9.97 20.14 9.29
CA VAL A 450 11.40 20.44 9.23
C VAL A 450 11.65 21.85 8.68
N ASP A 451 11.57 22.88 9.51
CA ASP A 451 12.02 24.25 9.18
C ASP A 451 13.48 24.50 9.65
N TYR A 452 14.33 23.46 9.56
CA TYR A 452 15.64 23.41 10.22
C TYR A 452 16.84 23.25 9.27
N THR A 453 17.94 23.92 9.63
CA THR A 453 19.27 23.66 9.07
C THR A 453 20.09 22.83 10.07
N PRO A 454 20.54 21.60 9.72
CA PRO A 454 21.35 20.75 10.59
C PRO A 454 22.46 21.51 11.30
N SER A 455 22.62 21.25 12.60
CA SER A 455 23.81 21.67 13.36
C SER A 455 25.07 21.33 12.57
N PRO A 456 26.07 22.24 12.50
CA PRO A 456 27.30 21.97 11.75
C PRO A 456 27.99 20.69 12.24
N GLU A 457 28.68 20.03 11.32
CA GLU A 457 29.50 18.84 11.59
C GLU A 457 30.34 19.03 12.86
N PRO A 458 30.50 17.99 13.70
CA PRO A 458 31.56 17.98 14.67
C PRO A 458 32.91 18.06 13.93
N ASP A 459 33.56 19.23 13.97
CA ASP A 459 34.85 19.47 13.33
C ASP A 459 35.88 18.42 13.79
N GLY A 460 36.43 17.63 12.85
CA GLY A 460 37.64 16.81 13.07
C GLY A 460 37.46 15.29 13.17
N CYS A 461 36.25 14.74 13.19
CA CYS A 461 36.00 13.29 13.28
C CYS A 461 35.85 12.55 11.95
N GLY A 462 35.75 13.26 10.82
CA GLY A 462 35.35 12.65 9.55
C GLY A 462 33.87 12.27 9.48
N CYS A 463 33.07 12.69 10.47
CA CYS A 463 31.62 12.55 10.42
C CYS A 463 31.04 13.28 9.22
N THR A 464 30.24 12.55 8.44
CA THR A 464 29.52 13.10 7.29
C THR A 464 28.15 13.56 7.74
N ARG A 465 27.70 14.70 7.22
CA ARG A 465 26.39 15.27 7.54
C ARG A 465 25.32 14.23 7.22
N PRO A 466 24.51 13.81 8.19
CA PRO A 466 23.34 13.01 7.88
C PRO A 466 22.45 13.80 6.92
N ALA A 467 21.81 13.10 5.99
CA ALA A 467 20.86 13.73 5.09
C ALA A 467 19.68 14.29 5.89
N ILE A 468 19.09 15.36 5.35
CA ILE A 468 17.80 15.84 5.84
C ILE A 468 16.74 14.96 5.20
N ILE A 469 15.84 14.43 6.01
CA ILE A 469 14.68 13.65 5.58
C ILE A 469 13.41 14.46 5.80
N GLU A 470 12.48 14.37 4.84
CA GLU A 470 11.18 15.03 4.88
C GLU A 470 10.11 13.94 4.73
N ASP A 471 9.51 13.51 5.85
CA ASP A 471 8.37 12.59 5.83
C ASP A 471 7.07 13.39 5.83
N GLU A 472 6.72 13.96 4.67
CA GLU A 472 5.47 14.72 4.49
C GLU A 472 4.22 13.82 4.46
N PHE A 473 4.39 12.54 4.10
CA PHE A 473 3.32 11.56 3.91
C PHE A 473 3.54 10.28 4.74
N PRO A 474 3.64 10.36 6.08
CA PRO A 474 4.05 9.21 6.86
C PRO A 474 2.94 8.15 6.97
N SER A 475 3.36 6.90 6.91
CA SER A 475 2.51 5.71 7.07
C SER A 475 2.76 4.98 8.38
N SER A 476 1.79 4.18 8.82
CA SER A 476 1.98 3.29 9.96
C SER A 476 2.99 2.18 9.64
N PHE A 477 2.87 1.56 8.47
CA PHE A 477 3.81 0.58 7.96
C PHE A 477 4.27 0.98 6.56
N TYR A 478 5.58 1.07 6.34
CA TYR A 478 6.20 1.39 5.06
C TYR A 478 7.15 0.27 4.64
N PHE A 479 6.95 -0.27 3.45
CA PHE A 479 7.71 -1.37 2.90
C PHE A 479 8.21 -1.03 1.50
N VAL A 480 9.51 -0.87 1.32
CA VAL A 480 10.11 -0.95 -0.01
C VAL A 480 10.06 -2.40 -0.48
N SER A 481 10.62 -3.34 0.30
CA SER A 481 10.59 -4.74 -0.09
C SER A 481 9.22 -5.41 0.17
N PRO A 482 8.58 -6.02 -0.85
CA PRO A 482 7.39 -6.85 -0.67
C PRO A 482 7.72 -8.23 -0.09
N MET A 483 8.99 -8.54 0.15
CA MET A 483 9.46 -9.84 0.65
C MET A 483 9.32 -9.97 2.17
N ASN A 484 8.16 -9.64 2.73
CA ASN A 484 7.92 -9.70 4.17
C ASN A 484 6.64 -10.49 4.49
N ARG A 485 6.56 -11.04 5.70
CA ARG A 485 5.41 -11.80 6.19
C ARG A 485 4.60 -10.93 7.13
N ILE A 486 3.51 -10.36 6.62
CA ILE A 486 2.75 -9.28 7.27
C ILE A 486 1.36 -9.80 7.62
N SER A 487 1.07 -9.96 8.92
CA SER A 487 -0.27 -10.44 9.35
C SER A 487 -0.78 -9.91 10.67
N GLY A 488 -2.10 -9.78 10.81
CA GLY A 488 -2.74 -9.45 12.08
C GLY A 488 -2.40 -8.05 12.61
N ASN A 489 -1.76 -7.19 11.80
CA ASN A 489 -1.35 -5.86 12.23
C ASN A 489 -2.50 -4.87 12.10
N HIS A 490 -2.61 -3.93 13.04
CA HIS A 490 -3.60 -2.87 13.03
C HIS A 490 -2.90 -1.51 12.85
N ALA A 491 -3.18 -0.84 11.74
CA ALA A 491 -2.88 0.57 11.51
C ALA A 491 -4.11 1.40 11.92
N ALA A 492 -4.20 1.73 13.21
CA ALA A 492 -5.33 2.39 13.84
C ALA A 492 -5.16 3.92 13.88
N GLY A 493 -4.79 4.49 12.74
CA GLY A 493 -4.54 5.92 12.54
C GLY A 493 -3.19 6.21 11.92
N ALA A 494 -3.22 6.86 10.75
CA ALA A 494 -2.03 7.32 10.02
C ALA A 494 -2.30 8.65 9.31
N SER A 495 -1.28 9.51 9.18
CA SER A 495 -1.43 10.78 8.43
C SER A 495 -1.65 10.56 6.94
N PHE A 496 -0.99 9.56 6.33
CA PHE A 496 -1.16 9.23 4.92
C PHE A 496 -1.76 7.84 4.68
N ALA A 497 -1.02 6.78 5.02
CA ALA A 497 -1.42 5.40 4.72
C ALA A 497 -1.26 4.47 5.93
N GLY A 498 -2.17 3.51 6.09
CA GLY A 498 -1.98 2.42 7.04
C GLY A 498 -0.78 1.55 6.62
N PHE A 499 -0.85 1.01 5.41
CA PHE A 499 0.22 0.24 4.79
C PHE A 499 0.63 0.89 3.47
N TRP A 500 1.92 1.17 3.29
CA TRP A 500 2.48 1.69 2.06
C TRP A 500 3.52 0.71 1.52
N PHE A 501 3.26 0.19 0.32
CA PHE A 501 4.24 -0.56 -0.48
C PHE A 501 4.85 0.32 -1.56
N ASP A 502 6.17 0.47 -1.52
CA ASP A 502 6.94 1.28 -2.46
C ASP A 502 8.14 0.52 -3.07
N PRO A 503 7.95 -0.71 -3.63
CA PRO A 503 9.03 -1.43 -4.27
C PRO A 503 9.69 -0.62 -5.39
N ALA A 504 11.02 -0.71 -5.46
CA ALA A 504 11.79 0.02 -6.45
C ALA A 504 11.32 -0.36 -7.86
N ALA A 505 11.14 0.65 -8.73
CA ALA A 505 10.79 0.40 -10.11
C ALA A 505 11.92 -0.36 -10.81
N ALA A 506 11.69 -1.63 -11.14
CA ALA A 506 12.20 -2.32 -12.33
C ALA A 506 13.72 -2.40 -12.61
N THR A 507 14.61 -1.68 -11.95
CA THR A 507 16.03 -1.59 -12.35
C THR A 507 17.01 -2.00 -11.25
N GLU A 508 16.56 -2.20 -10.02
CA GLU A 508 17.41 -2.56 -8.88
C GLU A 508 16.85 -3.80 -8.19
N TRP A 509 17.17 -4.98 -8.73
CA TRP A 509 16.59 -6.25 -8.28
C TRP A 509 17.57 -7.08 -7.46
N THR A 510 17.14 -7.44 -6.26
CA THR A 510 17.54 -8.68 -5.63
C THR A 510 16.58 -9.80 -6.01
N VAL A 511 17.12 -10.86 -6.63
CA VAL A 511 16.50 -12.19 -6.61
C VAL A 511 16.35 -12.60 -5.15
N GLY A 512 15.15 -12.97 -4.72
CA GLY A 512 14.95 -13.73 -3.51
C GLY A 512 14.89 -15.21 -3.85
N GLU A 513 15.57 -16.07 -3.08
CA GLU A 513 15.34 -17.51 -3.15
C GLU A 513 13.95 -17.84 -2.60
N ASP A 514 13.30 -18.88 -3.13
CA ASP A 514 11.91 -19.30 -2.82
C ASP A 514 11.68 -19.75 -1.36
N GLU A 515 12.66 -19.61 -0.46
CA GLU A 515 12.65 -20.28 0.84
C GLU A 515 11.63 -19.70 1.84
N ASN A 516 11.12 -18.47 1.64
CA ASN A 516 10.03 -17.88 2.42
C ASN A 516 9.02 -17.13 1.53
N GLU A 517 7.84 -17.71 1.33
CA GLU A 517 6.74 -17.03 0.61
C GLU A 517 6.23 -15.81 1.42
N PRO A 518 6.31 -14.58 0.87
CA PRO A 518 5.72 -13.41 1.50
C PRO A 518 4.20 -13.50 1.49
N TYR A 519 3.54 -12.84 2.45
CA TYR A 519 2.08 -12.77 2.49
C TYR A 519 1.60 -11.51 3.20
N PHE A 520 0.41 -11.06 2.82
CA PHE A 520 -0.33 -10.00 3.49
C PHE A 520 -1.73 -10.52 3.87
N ASP A 521 -1.93 -10.86 5.14
CA ASP A 521 -3.15 -11.54 5.61
C ASP A 521 -3.68 -10.97 6.92
N ASP A 522 -5.00 -10.80 7.03
CA ASP A 522 -5.68 -10.46 8.30
C ASP A 522 -5.19 -9.14 8.91
N ASN A 523 -4.82 -8.15 8.08
CA ASN A 523 -4.41 -6.83 8.55
C ASN A 523 -5.59 -5.86 8.56
N VAL A 524 -5.55 -4.89 9.47
CA VAL A 524 -6.58 -3.86 9.62
C VAL A 524 -5.95 -2.48 9.43
N ALA A 525 -6.60 -1.61 8.67
CA ALA A 525 -6.23 -0.21 8.53
C ALA A 525 -7.46 0.68 8.65
N HIS A 526 -7.41 1.68 9.53
CA HIS A 526 -8.47 2.67 9.63
C HIS A 526 -7.98 4.01 10.15
N SER A 527 -8.88 5.00 10.13
CA SER A 527 -8.57 6.36 10.60
C SER A 527 -7.38 6.98 9.85
N CYS A 528 -7.24 6.62 8.56
CA CYS A 528 -6.12 7.04 7.73
C CYS A 528 -6.48 8.32 6.97
N GLY A 529 -5.57 9.30 7.02
CA GLY A 529 -5.70 10.62 6.42
C GLY A 529 -5.86 11.71 7.47
N ASP A 530 -4.90 12.63 7.55
CA ASP A 530 -5.06 13.80 8.42
C ASP A 530 -6.09 14.81 7.87
N GLY A 531 -6.66 15.60 8.77
CA GLY A 531 -7.57 16.71 8.42
C GLY A 531 -6.85 17.97 7.92
N GLY A 532 -5.52 17.91 7.76
CA GLY A 532 -4.60 19.02 7.49
C GLY A 532 -4.36 19.27 5.99
N VAL A 533 -3.11 19.58 5.64
CA VAL A 533 -2.72 20.07 4.30
C VAL A 533 -2.78 18.96 3.25
N HIS A 534 -2.47 17.73 3.67
CA HIS A 534 -2.44 16.54 2.82
C HIS A 534 -3.68 15.69 3.10
N LYS A 535 -4.80 16.09 2.51
CA LYS A 535 -6.16 15.55 2.69
C LYS A 535 -6.35 14.13 2.13
N ARG A 536 -5.33 13.27 2.21
CA ARG A 536 -5.29 11.94 1.60
C ARG A 536 -5.14 10.87 2.65
N GLY A 537 -5.96 9.82 2.54
CA GLY A 537 -6.02 8.75 3.53
C GLY A 537 -6.25 7.41 2.87
N PHE A 538 -5.29 6.51 3.02
CA PHE A 538 -5.29 5.18 2.40
C PHE A 538 -5.20 4.09 3.46
N GLY A 539 -6.02 3.05 3.37
CA GLY A 539 -5.78 1.84 4.19
C GLY A 539 -4.53 1.11 3.71
N VAL A 540 -4.50 0.82 2.41
CA VAL A 540 -3.33 0.31 1.68
C VAL A 540 -3.04 1.22 0.48
N PHE A 541 -1.77 1.60 0.31
CA PHE A 541 -1.29 2.39 -0.82
C PHE A 541 -0.10 1.67 -1.49
N GLN A 542 -0.21 1.40 -2.79
CA GLN A 542 0.89 0.87 -3.61
C GLN A 542 0.95 1.63 -4.93
N ASN A 543 2.08 2.27 -5.24
CA ASN A 543 2.29 3.07 -6.46
C ASN A 543 3.45 2.58 -7.33
N THR A 544 3.61 1.27 -7.44
CA THR A 544 4.84 0.65 -7.94
C THR A 544 4.57 -0.77 -8.46
N GLY A 545 5.53 -1.33 -9.20
CA GLY A 545 5.40 -2.66 -9.79
C GLY A 545 5.49 -3.81 -8.79
N ASN A 546 5.03 -4.99 -9.21
CA ASN A 546 5.25 -6.21 -8.45
C ASN A 546 6.73 -6.60 -8.41
N ARG A 547 7.09 -7.43 -7.43
CA ARG A 547 8.42 -8.04 -7.32
C ARG A 547 8.77 -8.85 -8.58
N ARG A 548 10.02 -8.80 -9.04
CA ARG A 548 10.56 -9.74 -10.04
C ARG A 548 11.11 -11.01 -9.40
N VAL A 549 10.91 -12.09 -10.13
CA VAL A 549 11.53 -13.39 -9.90
C VAL A 549 12.97 -13.40 -10.45
N ASP A 550 13.19 -12.75 -11.59
CA ASP A 550 14.48 -12.76 -12.30
C ASP A 550 14.90 -11.34 -12.74
N PRO A 551 16.08 -10.82 -12.34
CA PRO A 551 16.58 -9.50 -12.72
C PRO A 551 16.84 -9.39 -14.23
N THR A 552 17.02 -10.52 -14.93
CA THR A 552 17.24 -10.58 -16.37
C THR A 552 15.94 -10.67 -17.18
N ASN A 553 14.83 -11.03 -16.54
CA ASN A 553 13.50 -11.05 -17.16
C ASN A 553 12.57 -10.02 -16.50
N PRO A 554 12.37 -8.84 -17.12
CA PRO A 554 11.58 -7.78 -16.53
C PRO A 554 10.09 -8.09 -16.34
N LEU A 555 9.59 -9.17 -16.95
CA LEU A 555 8.19 -9.56 -16.98
C LEU A 555 7.85 -10.72 -16.04
N ALA A 556 8.87 -11.41 -15.49
CA ALA A 556 8.63 -12.45 -14.50
C ALA A 556 8.34 -11.82 -13.14
N LEU A 557 7.08 -11.46 -12.89
CA LEU A 557 6.62 -10.84 -11.65
C LEU A 557 5.96 -11.86 -10.72
N VAL A 558 6.17 -11.72 -9.41
CA VAL A 558 5.44 -12.47 -8.38
C VAL A 558 4.08 -11.79 -8.18
N PRO A 559 2.95 -12.51 -8.22
CA PRO A 559 1.65 -11.95 -7.87
C PRO A 559 1.67 -11.37 -6.45
N HIS A 560 1.05 -10.20 -6.25
CA HIS A 560 0.88 -9.63 -4.91
C HIS A 560 -0.51 -9.98 -4.41
N THR A 561 -0.57 -10.78 -3.34
CA THR A 561 -1.84 -11.26 -2.76
C THR A 561 -2.14 -10.54 -1.46
N PHE A 562 -3.33 -9.93 -1.39
CA PHE A 562 -3.92 -9.33 -0.21
C PHE A 562 -5.12 -10.17 0.23
N THR A 563 -5.06 -10.75 1.42
CA THR A 563 -6.14 -11.62 1.93
C THR A 563 -6.73 -11.17 3.25
N ASN A 564 -8.04 -11.39 3.42
CA ASN A 564 -8.77 -11.28 4.67
C ASN A 564 -8.55 -9.96 5.45
N SER A 565 -8.17 -8.89 4.76
CA SER A 565 -7.77 -7.63 5.40
C SER A 565 -8.94 -6.64 5.39
N LEU A 566 -9.02 -5.82 6.43
CA LEU A 566 -10.09 -4.83 6.62
C LEU A 566 -9.52 -3.41 6.49
N ALA A 567 -10.11 -2.60 5.61
CA ALA A 567 -9.83 -1.17 5.54
C ALA A 567 -11.11 -0.37 5.78
N TYR A 568 -11.17 0.47 6.80
CA TYR A 568 -12.36 1.28 7.05
C TYR A 568 -12.05 2.70 7.49
N LYS A 569 -12.99 3.63 7.32
CA LYS A 569 -12.82 5.03 7.74
C LYS A 569 -11.50 5.66 7.21
N CYS A 570 -11.06 5.27 6.02
CA CYS A 570 -9.95 5.94 5.32
C CYS A 570 -10.54 7.07 4.47
N ARG A 571 -9.94 8.27 4.57
CA ARG A 571 -10.51 9.48 3.95
C ARG A 571 -10.63 9.39 2.42
N TRP A 572 -9.76 8.62 1.77
CA TRP A 572 -9.75 8.49 0.32
C TRP A 572 -10.08 7.08 -0.15
N HIS A 573 -9.18 6.12 0.06
CA HIS A 573 -9.36 4.75 -0.40
C HIS A 573 -9.11 3.74 0.71
N GLY A 574 -9.92 2.68 0.76
CA GLY A 574 -9.58 1.51 1.56
C GLY A 574 -8.29 0.86 1.04
N MET A 575 -8.25 0.56 -0.26
CA MET A 575 -7.05 0.11 -0.97
C MET A 575 -6.89 0.86 -2.28
N TRP A 576 -5.73 1.47 -2.48
CA TRP A 576 -5.31 2.07 -3.74
C TRP A 576 -4.06 1.34 -4.24
N ILE A 577 -4.19 0.64 -5.35
CA ILE A 577 -3.13 -0.22 -5.87
C ILE A 577 -2.92 0.11 -7.34
N ARG A 578 -1.70 0.53 -7.67
CA ARG A 578 -1.22 0.69 -9.04
C ARG A 578 -0.05 -0.25 -9.30
N THR A 579 -0.14 -1.14 -10.29
CA THR A 579 0.88 -2.17 -10.53
C THR A 579 1.13 -2.56 -12.00
N THR A 580 2.32 -3.05 -12.34
CA THR A 580 2.64 -3.72 -13.62
C THR A 580 2.31 -5.22 -13.65
N GLY A 581 1.99 -5.86 -12.51
CA GLY A 581 1.84 -7.32 -12.41
C GLY A 581 0.44 -7.78 -11.97
N GLU A 582 0.34 -9.05 -11.61
CA GLU A 582 -0.89 -9.65 -11.09
C GLU A 582 -1.11 -9.28 -9.62
N VAL A 583 -2.34 -8.85 -9.30
CA VAL A 583 -2.77 -8.58 -7.93
C VAL A 583 -4.02 -9.39 -7.63
N GLU A 584 -3.97 -10.12 -6.52
CA GLU A 584 -5.13 -10.84 -6.01
C GLU A 584 -5.62 -10.16 -4.73
N VAL A 585 -6.87 -9.69 -4.73
CA VAL A 585 -7.56 -9.18 -3.53
C VAL A 585 -8.65 -10.18 -3.17
N ARG A 586 -8.47 -10.89 -2.05
CA ARG A 586 -9.30 -12.05 -1.69
C ARG A 586 -9.87 -11.96 -0.28
N GLY A 587 -11.19 -12.01 -0.13
CA GLY A 587 -11.82 -12.01 1.20
C GLY A 587 -11.62 -10.71 2.00
N CYS A 588 -11.11 -9.65 1.35
CA CYS A 588 -10.89 -8.36 1.98
C CYS A 588 -12.21 -7.61 2.18
N LYS A 589 -12.23 -6.74 3.19
CA LYS A 589 -13.40 -5.96 3.57
C LYS A 589 -13.07 -4.48 3.54
N MET A 590 -13.97 -3.67 3.00
CA MET A 590 -13.81 -2.22 2.94
C MET A 590 -15.10 -1.53 3.36
N ALA A 591 -15.03 -0.67 4.38
CA ALA A 591 -16.21 -0.01 4.94
C ALA A 591 -16.00 1.50 5.15
N ASP A 592 -17.03 2.32 4.93
CA ASP A 592 -17.00 3.78 5.20
C ASP A 592 -15.92 4.58 4.46
N ASN A 593 -15.18 3.98 3.53
CA ASN A 593 -14.16 4.70 2.76
C ASN A 593 -14.84 5.51 1.64
N ARG A 594 -14.27 6.66 1.24
CA ARG A 594 -14.77 7.38 0.07
C ARG A 594 -14.81 6.48 -1.19
N SER A 595 -13.78 5.64 -1.36
CA SER A 595 -13.79 4.51 -2.27
C SER A 595 -13.22 3.27 -1.57
N GLY A 596 -13.84 2.10 -1.70
CA GLY A 596 -13.33 0.87 -1.10
C GLY A 596 -12.03 0.41 -1.75
N LEU A 597 -12.05 0.15 -3.06
CA LEU A 597 -10.91 -0.32 -3.84
C LEU A 597 -10.73 0.51 -5.12
N TYR A 598 -9.48 0.86 -5.42
CA TYR A 598 -9.04 1.49 -6.66
C TYR A 598 -7.97 0.60 -7.31
N PRO A 599 -8.35 -0.26 -8.26
CA PRO A 599 -7.41 -1.04 -9.05
C PRO A 599 -6.90 -0.21 -10.24
N ALA A 600 -5.58 -0.17 -10.39
CA ALA A 600 -4.92 0.54 -11.47
C ALA A 600 -3.65 -0.18 -11.91
N THR A 601 -3.23 0.09 -13.14
CA THR A 601 -2.01 -0.48 -13.71
C THR A 601 -0.91 0.56 -13.86
N PHE A 602 0.35 0.15 -13.67
CA PHE A 602 1.53 0.97 -13.87
C PHE A 602 1.90 0.91 -15.36
N GLY A 603 1.05 1.49 -16.19
CA GLY A 603 1.25 1.54 -17.63
C GLY A 603 1.64 2.94 -18.04
N VAL A 604 2.87 3.12 -18.52
CA VAL A 604 3.24 4.30 -19.31
C VAL A 604 2.41 4.26 -20.60
N ARG A 605 1.21 4.84 -20.61
CA ARG A 605 0.40 5.18 -21.81
C ARG A 605 0.26 4.10 -22.89
N GLU A 606 0.45 2.82 -22.58
CA GLU A 606 0.38 1.64 -23.47
C GLU A 606 -0.32 0.48 -22.71
N PRO A 607 -1.13 -0.38 -23.35
CA PRO A 607 -1.99 -1.34 -22.65
C PRO A 607 -1.14 -2.30 -21.80
N GLY A 608 -1.40 -2.32 -20.50
CA GLY A 608 -0.49 -2.87 -19.49
C GLY A 608 -0.69 -4.36 -19.18
N THR A 609 0.37 -4.96 -18.65
CA THR A 609 0.48 -6.31 -18.08
C THR A 609 -0.21 -6.50 -16.73
N GLY A 610 -0.87 -5.47 -16.20
CA GLY A 610 -1.50 -5.50 -14.88
C GLY A 610 -2.86 -6.18 -14.92
N HIS A 611 -3.03 -7.17 -14.04
CA HIS A 611 -4.25 -7.97 -13.89
C HIS A 611 -4.69 -7.95 -12.43
N PHE A 612 -5.97 -7.72 -12.19
CA PHE A 612 -6.59 -7.76 -10.88
C PHE A 612 -7.61 -8.88 -10.81
N LEU A 613 -7.43 -9.80 -9.86
CA LEU A 613 -8.47 -10.71 -9.43
C LEU A 613 -9.05 -10.22 -8.10
N ILE A 614 -10.30 -9.76 -8.13
CA ILE A 614 -11.05 -9.26 -6.97
C ILE A 614 -12.11 -10.31 -6.63
N SER A 615 -11.91 -11.04 -5.54
CA SER A 615 -12.76 -12.19 -5.23
C SER A 615 -13.16 -12.30 -3.76
N ASP A 616 -14.41 -12.65 -3.52
CA ASP A 616 -14.95 -12.90 -2.17
C ASP A 616 -14.87 -11.68 -1.23
N CYS A 617 -14.71 -10.47 -1.77
CA CYS A 617 -14.58 -9.23 -1.00
C CYS A 617 -15.93 -8.66 -0.57
N THR A 618 -15.95 -7.92 0.53
CA THR A 618 -17.15 -7.23 1.05
C THR A 618 -16.93 -5.72 1.10
N PHE A 619 -17.80 -4.97 0.44
CA PHE A 619 -17.79 -3.51 0.40
C PHE A 619 -19.03 -2.97 1.09
N VAL A 620 -18.84 -2.10 2.08
CA VAL A 620 -19.92 -1.46 2.82
C VAL A 620 -19.80 0.05 2.64
N GLY A 621 -20.81 0.67 2.04
CA GLY A 621 -20.84 2.11 1.86
C GLY A 621 -20.86 2.82 3.20
N GLU A 622 -21.91 2.58 3.99
CA GLU A 622 -22.03 3.13 5.35
C GLU A 622 -22.34 2.05 6.38
N THR A 623 -21.63 2.09 7.50
CA THR A 623 -21.97 1.34 8.73
C THR A 623 -22.79 2.20 9.69
N ASP A 624 -23.25 1.63 10.82
CA ASP A 624 -23.92 2.41 11.87
C ASP A 624 -22.94 3.30 12.66
N ASN A 625 -21.63 3.15 12.46
CA ASN A 625 -20.60 4.02 13.02
C ASN A 625 -20.55 5.36 12.27
N VAL A 626 -21.39 6.31 12.68
CA VAL A 626 -21.43 7.65 12.08
C VAL A 626 -20.24 8.55 12.49
N GLY A 627 -19.48 8.19 13.53
CA GLY A 627 -18.38 8.99 14.08
C GLY A 627 -18.81 10.29 14.78
N ASP A 628 -17.85 10.95 15.43
CA ASP A 628 -17.97 12.27 16.05
C ASP A 628 -17.45 13.35 15.07
N SER A 629 -18.09 14.54 15.01
CA SER A 629 -17.56 15.62 14.16
C SER A 629 -16.14 16.01 14.59
N SER A 630 -15.22 16.16 13.62
CA SER A 630 -13.89 16.68 13.95
C SER A 630 -14.02 18.15 14.38
N GLN A 631 -13.26 18.54 15.39
CA GLN A 631 -13.27 19.91 15.94
C GLN A 631 -12.84 21.00 14.94
N TYR A 632 -12.44 20.63 13.72
CA TYR A 632 -11.88 21.51 12.69
C TYR A 632 -12.69 21.52 11.38
N SER A 633 -13.80 20.79 11.29
CA SER A 633 -14.65 20.79 10.08
C SER A 633 -16.04 21.36 10.36
N LEU A 634 -16.29 22.56 9.84
CA LEU A 634 -17.63 23.16 9.80
C LEU A 634 -18.62 22.29 9.02
N THR A 635 -18.14 21.50 8.06
CA THR A 635 -18.95 20.59 7.25
C THR A 635 -19.43 19.41 8.09
N GLU A 636 -18.54 18.76 8.85
CA GLU A 636 -18.91 17.67 9.75
C GLU A 636 -19.78 18.17 10.92
N ASP A 637 -19.51 19.37 11.45
CA ASP A 637 -20.36 20.02 12.46
C ASP A 637 -21.79 20.27 11.94
N GLY A 638 -21.93 20.68 10.67
CA GLY A 638 -23.22 20.85 10.01
C GLY A 638 -23.94 19.53 9.75
N ALA A 639 -23.20 18.48 9.38
CA ALA A 639 -23.73 17.15 9.15
C ALA A 639 -24.06 16.38 10.46
N GLY A 640 -23.47 16.79 11.59
CA GLY A 640 -23.60 16.11 12.88
C GLY A 640 -22.93 14.74 12.92
N ARG A 641 -22.00 14.47 12.01
CA ARG A 641 -21.28 13.20 11.85
C ARG A 641 -19.94 13.42 11.15
N SER A 642 -19.07 12.44 11.30
CA SER A 642 -17.83 12.36 10.53
C SER A 642 -18.08 12.07 9.05
N LEU A 643 -17.21 12.54 8.17
CA LEU A 643 -17.31 12.32 6.73
C LEU A 643 -15.97 11.87 6.14
N PRO A 644 -15.98 10.95 5.15
CA PRO A 644 -14.77 10.57 4.42
C PRO A 644 -14.01 11.79 3.88
N GLN A 645 -14.76 12.77 3.35
CA GLN A 645 -14.24 14.05 2.90
C GLN A 645 -14.86 15.21 3.70
N PRO A 646 -14.12 15.80 4.66
CA PRO A 646 -14.64 16.84 5.56
C PRO A 646 -14.53 18.25 4.96
N HIS A 647 -13.92 18.40 3.77
CA HIS A 647 -13.65 19.66 3.09
C HIS A 647 -14.27 19.66 1.69
N ILE A 648 -14.74 20.82 1.24
CA ILE A 648 -15.36 20.99 -0.09
C ILE A 648 -14.34 20.78 -1.22
N TYR A 649 -13.07 21.12 -0.96
CA TYR A 649 -11.95 20.96 -1.90
C TYR A 649 -10.88 20.05 -1.28
N ALA A 650 -10.64 18.90 -1.90
CA ALA A 650 -9.46 18.09 -1.67
C ALA A 650 -8.44 18.41 -2.77
N GLU A 651 -7.25 18.86 -2.39
CA GLU A 651 -6.16 19.11 -3.33
C GLU A 651 -5.18 17.92 -3.25
N ASN A 652 -4.92 17.28 -4.38
CA ASN A 652 -3.72 16.48 -4.57
C ASN A 652 -2.77 17.40 -5.34
N GLY A 653 -1.60 17.74 -4.78
CA GLY A 653 -0.71 18.83 -5.24
C GLY A 653 -0.34 18.87 -6.74
N GLU A 654 -0.56 17.80 -7.50
CA GLU A 654 -0.40 17.78 -8.97
C GLU A 654 -1.73 17.68 -9.76
N GLU A 655 -2.85 17.45 -9.07
CA GLU A 655 -4.14 17.07 -9.60
C GLU A 655 -5.26 17.97 -9.05
N VAL A 656 -5.38 19.16 -9.62
CA VAL A 656 -6.34 20.20 -9.24
C VAL A 656 -7.80 19.86 -9.63
N HIS A 657 -8.12 18.61 -9.95
CA HIS A 657 -9.33 18.25 -10.69
C HIS A 657 -10.12 17.02 -10.18
N GLU A 658 -9.74 16.39 -9.06
CA GLU A 658 -10.60 15.39 -8.39
C GLU A 658 -11.58 16.05 -7.40
N GLU A 659 -12.20 17.17 -7.81
CA GLU A 659 -13.05 18.06 -6.99
C GLU A 659 -14.42 17.45 -6.58
N ARG A 660 -14.51 16.17 -6.25
CA ARG A 660 -15.80 15.49 -6.09
C ARG A 660 -15.95 14.82 -4.74
N TRP A 661 -16.42 15.65 -3.80
CA TRP A 661 -17.01 15.34 -2.49
C TRP A 661 -18.33 14.54 -2.58
N ASP A 662 -18.77 14.24 -3.79
CA ASP A 662 -20.12 13.78 -4.11
C ASP A 662 -20.24 12.27 -4.29
N ILE A 663 -19.21 11.46 -4.01
CA ILE A 663 -19.28 10.01 -4.21
C ILE A 663 -18.86 9.19 -2.99
N LEU A 664 -19.56 8.08 -2.82
CA LEU A 664 -19.19 6.94 -1.98
C LEU A 664 -19.19 5.70 -2.87
N SER A 665 -18.04 5.05 -3.05
CA SER A 665 -17.88 3.97 -4.03
C SER A 665 -17.37 2.67 -3.41
N GLY A 666 -17.87 1.52 -3.87
CA GLY A 666 -17.29 0.22 -3.54
C GLY A 666 -15.98 0.01 -4.27
N ILE A 667 -16.05 -0.12 -5.60
CA ILE A 667 -14.91 -0.26 -6.51
C ILE A 667 -14.91 0.91 -7.49
N GLU A 668 -13.84 1.68 -7.50
CA GLU A 668 -13.63 2.79 -8.45
C GLU A 668 -12.66 2.34 -9.54
N LEU A 669 -13.21 1.97 -10.71
CA LEU A 669 -12.48 1.37 -11.82
C LEU A 669 -11.68 2.44 -12.58
N TYR A 670 -10.35 2.27 -12.64
CA TYR A 670 -9.43 3.14 -13.38
C TYR A 670 -9.03 2.56 -14.74
N ASP A 671 -8.12 1.59 -14.73
CA ASP A 671 -7.62 0.92 -15.93
C ASP A 671 -7.07 -0.48 -15.66
N GLY A 672 -6.70 -1.17 -16.74
CA GLY A 672 -6.18 -2.54 -16.72
C GLY A 672 -7.25 -3.61 -16.84
N PHE A 673 -6.81 -4.87 -16.72
CA PHE A 673 -7.65 -6.05 -16.75
C PHE A 673 -8.13 -6.40 -15.33
N ASN A 674 -9.44 -6.39 -15.12
CA ASN A 674 -10.10 -6.63 -13.85
C ASN A 674 -11.08 -7.80 -13.96
N GLU A 675 -10.89 -8.83 -13.14
CA GLU A 675 -11.83 -9.92 -12.95
C GLU A 675 -12.48 -9.82 -11.57
N ILE A 676 -13.81 -9.84 -11.52
CA ILE A 676 -14.55 -9.61 -10.28
C ILE A 676 -15.55 -10.73 -10.06
N GLU A 677 -15.48 -11.38 -8.90
CA GLU A 677 -16.38 -12.49 -8.56
C GLU A 677 -16.71 -12.57 -7.06
N LYS A 678 -17.88 -13.13 -6.71
CA LYS A 678 -18.29 -13.38 -5.30
C LYS A 678 -18.26 -12.16 -4.37
N CYS A 679 -18.24 -10.95 -4.93
CA CYS A 679 -18.20 -9.74 -4.13
C CYS A 679 -19.58 -9.38 -3.57
N ARG A 680 -19.57 -8.72 -2.41
CA ARG A 680 -20.75 -8.33 -1.63
C ARG A 680 -20.74 -6.83 -1.44
N PHE A 681 -21.88 -6.18 -1.66
CA PHE A 681 -22.04 -4.73 -1.54
C PHE A 681 -23.23 -4.43 -0.63
N ALA A 682 -23.01 -3.60 0.39
CA ALA A 682 -24.07 -3.16 1.29
C ALA A 682 -24.07 -1.64 1.53
N ASN A 683 -25.26 -1.08 1.77
CA ASN A 683 -25.46 0.26 2.30
C ASN A 683 -24.83 1.40 1.47
N PHE A 684 -24.87 1.30 0.14
CA PHE A 684 -24.55 2.41 -0.74
C PHE A 684 -25.83 3.24 -0.99
N ASN A 685 -26.08 4.20 -0.09
CA ASN A 685 -27.21 5.12 -0.17
C ASN A 685 -26.75 6.56 -0.34
N ASP A 686 -27.54 7.34 -1.05
CA ASP A 686 -27.28 8.78 -1.19
C ASP A 686 -27.52 9.51 0.12
N LEU A 687 -26.68 10.52 0.40
CA LEU A 687 -26.76 11.33 1.59
C LEU A 687 -26.93 12.80 1.20
N LEU A 688 -28.02 13.42 1.67
CA LEU A 688 -28.19 14.88 1.57
C LEU A 688 -27.27 15.57 2.58
N ILE A 689 -26.47 16.54 2.14
CA ILE A 689 -25.56 17.32 2.98
C ILE A 689 -25.99 18.80 2.89
N ASP A 690 -26.40 19.42 4.00
CA ASP A 690 -26.96 20.79 4.00
C ASP A 690 -25.90 21.82 3.53
N PRO A 691 -26.15 22.67 2.51
CA PRO A 691 -25.12 23.53 1.93
C PRO A 691 -24.70 24.69 2.85
N LEU A 692 -23.40 24.82 3.09
CA LEU A 692 -22.78 26.01 3.69
C LEU A 692 -22.26 26.95 2.57
N GLN A 693 -23.16 27.78 2.02
CA GLN A 693 -22.98 28.98 1.16
C GLN A 693 -23.48 28.92 -0.31
N ASN A 694 -23.84 30.12 -0.81
CA ASN A 694 -24.38 30.42 -2.14
C ASN A 694 -23.42 29.98 -3.27
N GLN A 695 -23.86 29.02 -4.09
CA GLN A 695 -23.22 28.59 -5.33
C GLN A 695 -22.99 29.78 -6.31
N PRO A 696 -21.83 29.91 -6.97
CA PRO A 696 -21.60 30.92 -7.99
C PRO A 696 -22.09 30.47 -9.38
N ASN A 697 -23.20 31.06 -9.81
CA ASN A 697 -23.69 31.20 -11.19
C ASN A 697 -24.27 29.97 -11.94
N THR A 698 -25.31 30.27 -12.71
CA THR A 698 -26.03 29.38 -13.64
C THR A 698 -25.12 28.77 -14.70
N GLY A 699 -24.99 27.45 -14.68
CA GLY A 699 -24.16 26.64 -15.60
C GLY A 699 -23.69 25.32 -14.98
N ASP A 700 -23.69 25.23 -13.64
CA ASP A 700 -23.24 24.03 -12.92
C ASP A 700 -24.31 22.92 -12.89
N PRO A 701 -23.97 21.65 -13.16
CA PRO A 701 -24.93 20.56 -13.34
C PRO A 701 -25.45 19.91 -12.04
N PHE A 702 -25.21 20.45 -10.83
CA PHE A 702 -25.63 19.78 -9.60
C PHE A 702 -26.83 20.46 -8.92
N PRO A 703 -27.95 19.75 -8.70
CA PRO A 703 -29.03 20.23 -7.84
C PRO A 703 -28.64 20.12 -6.36
N ASP A 704 -29.34 20.86 -5.49
CA ASP A 704 -29.21 20.93 -4.02
C ASP A 704 -28.43 19.76 -3.33
N ALA A 705 -27.11 19.92 -3.17
CA ALA A 705 -26.18 19.21 -2.27
C ALA A 705 -26.47 17.73 -1.85
N TYR A 706 -26.16 16.77 -2.73
CA TYR A 706 -26.15 15.32 -2.45
C TYR A 706 -24.74 14.72 -2.56
N ARG A 707 -24.35 13.83 -1.63
CA ARG A 707 -23.33 12.81 -1.87
C ARG A 707 -24.01 11.58 -2.43
N MET A 708 -23.69 11.26 -3.68
CA MET A 708 -24.14 10.06 -4.38
C MET A 708 -23.34 8.83 -3.95
N SER A 709 -23.88 7.65 -4.24
CA SER A 709 -23.23 6.37 -3.94
C SER A 709 -23.44 5.34 -5.04
N GLY A 710 -22.51 4.39 -5.13
CA GLY A 710 -22.60 3.25 -6.04
C GLY A 710 -21.64 2.11 -5.70
N ALA A 711 -22.01 0.88 -6.02
CA ALA A 711 -21.13 -0.27 -5.82
C ALA A 711 -19.92 -0.21 -6.77
N PHE A 712 -20.16 0.06 -8.05
CA PHE A 712 -19.13 0.28 -9.07
C PHE A 712 -19.20 1.70 -9.61
N CYS A 713 -18.06 2.37 -9.67
CA CYS A 713 -17.94 3.72 -10.22
C CYS A 713 -16.73 3.80 -11.15
N ASN A 714 -16.76 4.71 -12.12
CA ASN A 714 -15.57 5.08 -12.89
C ASN A 714 -14.83 6.20 -12.16
N VAL A 715 -13.52 6.23 -12.30
CA VAL A 715 -12.70 7.38 -11.88
C VAL A 715 -13.07 8.67 -12.60
N ALA A 716 -12.60 9.81 -12.08
CA ALA A 716 -12.72 11.10 -12.74
C ALA A 716 -11.53 11.41 -13.69
N LYS A 717 -10.84 10.40 -14.23
CA LYS A 717 -9.66 10.54 -15.09
C LYS A 717 -9.75 9.69 -16.35
N ALA A 718 -9.30 10.28 -17.46
CA ALA A 718 -9.16 9.56 -18.72
C ALA A 718 -7.96 8.59 -18.64
N SER A 719 -8.23 7.29 -18.75
CA SER A 719 -7.22 6.34 -19.19
C SER A 719 -7.67 5.75 -20.52
N ALA A 720 -6.80 5.81 -21.52
CA ALA A 720 -6.93 5.03 -22.75
C ALA A 720 -7.14 3.53 -22.46
N TRP A 721 -6.74 3.08 -21.26
CA TRP A 721 -6.72 1.69 -20.84
C TRP A 721 -7.85 1.32 -19.89
N GLY A 722 -8.78 2.25 -19.61
CA GLY A 722 -10.01 1.99 -18.83
C GLY A 722 -10.99 1.04 -19.53
N THR A 723 -10.74 0.71 -20.80
CA THR A 723 -11.65 -0.07 -21.66
C THR A 723 -11.06 -1.40 -22.09
N ASP A 724 -10.29 -2.05 -21.20
CA ASP A 724 -9.82 -3.41 -21.42
C ASP A 724 -11.03 -4.35 -21.63
N PRO A 725 -11.17 -5.00 -22.80
CA PRO A 725 -12.31 -5.87 -23.09
C PRO A 725 -12.33 -7.16 -22.28
N ARG A 726 -11.24 -7.49 -21.57
CA ARG A 726 -11.21 -8.63 -20.64
C ARG A 726 -11.83 -8.30 -19.29
N ASN A 727 -12.08 -7.03 -18.97
CA ASN A 727 -12.74 -6.65 -17.73
C ASN A 727 -14.07 -7.39 -17.61
N GLU A 728 -14.21 -8.26 -16.60
CA GLU A 728 -15.32 -9.19 -16.52
C GLU A 728 -15.86 -9.34 -15.09
N ILE A 729 -17.19 -9.42 -14.99
CA ILE A 729 -17.89 -9.96 -13.83
C ILE A 729 -18.13 -11.45 -14.07
N ARG A 730 -17.46 -12.31 -13.29
CA ARG A 730 -17.53 -13.77 -13.46
C ARG A 730 -18.49 -14.42 -12.49
N LYS A 731 -19.30 -15.36 -13.00
CA LYS A 731 -20.00 -16.32 -12.16
C LYS A 731 -19.04 -17.45 -11.80
N ASP A 732 -18.79 -17.64 -10.52
CA ASP A 732 -17.92 -18.73 -10.06
C ASP A 732 -18.52 -20.11 -10.35
N ALA A 733 -17.66 -21.13 -10.41
CA ALA A 733 -18.02 -22.54 -10.57
C ALA A 733 -19.04 -23.07 -9.53
N GLN A 734 -19.17 -22.42 -8.37
CA GLN A 734 -20.17 -22.75 -7.35
C GLN A 734 -21.49 -21.97 -7.52
N SER A 735 -21.64 -21.19 -8.59
CA SER A 735 -22.80 -20.34 -8.90
C SER A 735 -23.11 -19.24 -7.88
N ASN A 736 -22.11 -18.81 -7.11
CA ASN A 736 -22.26 -17.65 -6.22
C ASN A 736 -22.17 -16.35 -7.04
N GLU A 737 -23.22 -15.54 -6.95
CA GLU A 737 -23.38 -14.28 -7.68
C GLU A 737 -22.90 -13.10 -6.84
N LEU A 738 -22.72 -11.94 -7.48
CA LEU A 738 -22.59 -10.68 -6.76
C LEU A 738 -23.82 -10.46 -5.87
N THR A 739 -23.63 -9.96 -4.65
CA THR A 739 -24.73 -9.72 -3.71
C THR A 739 -24.85 -8.24 -3.37
N PHE A 740 -26.05 -7.68 -3.50
CA PHE A 740 -26.34 -6.27 -3.22
C PHE A 740 -27.44 -6.14 -2.16
N VAL A 741 -27.17 -5.38 -1.08
CA VAL A 741 -28.11 -5.14 0.03
C VAL A 741 -28.19 -3.64 0.33
N ASN A 742 -29.35 -3.02 0.13
CA ASN A 742 -29.52 -1.56 0.31
C ASN A 742 -28.51 -0.75 -0.54
N VAL A 743 -28.43 -1.08 -1.82
CA VAL A 743 -27.57 -0.40 -2.81
C VAL A 743 -28.47 0.38 -3.76
N GLU A 744 -28.36 1.70 -3.74
CA GLU A 744 -29.13 2.61 -4.61
C GLU A 744 -28.74 2.40 -6.09
N ARG A 745 -27.44 2.19 -6.34
CA ARG A 745 -26.87 1.98 -7.67
C ARG A 745 -25.80 0.90 -7.64
N GLU A 746 -26.04 -0.18 -8.37
CA GLU A 746 -24.98 -1.16 -8.61
C GLU A 746 -23.88 -0.53 -9.48
N LEU A 747 -24.28 0.23 -10.50
CA LEU A 747 -23.38 0.98 -11.38
C LEU A 747 -23.70 2.48 -11.32
N PHE A 748 -22.70 3.29 -11.03
CA PHE A 748 -22.78 4.74 -11.10
C PHE A 748 -21.56 5.32 -11.81
N PHE A 749 -21.70 5.49 -13.12
CA PHE A 749 -20.71 6.16 -13.94
C PHE A 749 -21.03 7.64 -14.04
N ARG A 750 -20.05 8.47 -13.70
CA ARG A 750 -20.16 9.93 -13.75
C ARG A 750 -20.36 10.36 -15.19
N ASP A 751 -21.30 11.28 -15.42
CA ASP A 751 -21.43 12.01 -16.69
C ASP A 751 -20.45 13.19 -16.69
N GLY A 752 -19.82 13.47 -17.82
CA GLY A 752 -18.98 14.65 -17.98
C GLY A 752 -18.61 14.93 -19.42
N ASP A 753 -18.20 16.18 -19.68
CA ASP A 753 -17.87 16.64 -21.03
C ASP A 753 -16.79 15.71 -21.60
N PRO A 754 -16.98 15.09 -22.78
CA PRO A 754 -15.95 14.26 -23.43
C PRO A 754 -14.65 15.03 -23.74
N ARG A 755 -14.64 16.35 -23.59
CA ARG A 755 -13.47 17.25 -23.69
C ARG A 755 -13.02 17.80 -22.33
N SER A 756 -13.74 17.47 -21.25
CA SER A 756 -13.27 17.73 -19.90
C SER A 756 -11.94 17.00 -19.70
N ALA A 757 -11.06 17.56 -18.85
CA ALA A 757 -9.88 16.85 -18.37
C ALA A 757 -10.26 15.57 -17.57
N GLN A 758 -11.55 15.36 -17.32
CA GLN A 758 -12.18 14.22 -16.67
C GLN A 758 -12.94 13.43 -17.74
N VAL A 759 -12.50 12.23 -18.12
CA VAL A 759 -13.22 11.36 -19.09
C VAL A 759 -13.61 10.05 -18.42
N HIS A 760 -14.77 9.54 -18.83
CA HIS A 760 -15.70 8.73 -18.04
C HIS A 760 -15.88 7.29 -18.55
N ASN A 761 -14.85 6.69 -19.15
CA ASN A 761 -15.02 5.44 -19.89
C ASN A 761 -14.45 4.24 -19.11
N THR A 762 -15.32 3.30 -18.74
CA THR A 762 -14.93 1.98 -18.24
C THR A 762 -15.72 0.92 -18.99
N LEU A 763 -15.03 -0.11 -19.48
CA LEU A 763 -15.69 -1.29 -20.06
C LEU A 763 -15.75 -2.40 -19.02
N LEU A 764 -16.91 -3.03 -18.87
CA LEU A 764 -17.13 -4.15 -17.98
C LEU A 764 -18.06 -5.16 -18.65
N TYR A 765 -17.55 -6.35 -18.92
CA TYR A 765 -18.29 -7.47 -19.48
C TYR A 765 -19.03 -8.23 -18.37
N ASP A 766 -20.32 -8.48 -18.55
CA ASP A 766 -21.15 -9.22 -17.58
C ASP A 766 -22.03 -10.21 -18.36
N PRO A 767 -21.47 -11.36 -18.79
CA PRO A 767 -22.18 -12.32 -19.64
C PRO A 767 -23.40 -12.95 -18.99
N ASP A 768 -23.38 -13.04 -17.66
CA ASP A 768 -24.44 -13.67 -16.88
C ASP A 768 -25.53 -12.68 -16.44
N GLY A 769 -25.36 -11.38 -16.72
CA GLY A 769 -26.30 -10.33 -16.36
C GLY A 769 -26.47 -10.19 -14.84
N MET A 770 -25.37 -10.28 -14.09
CA MET A 770 -25.33 -10.11 -12.63
C MET A 770 -25.53 -8.67 -12.18
N LEU A 771 -25.35 -7.69 -13.07
CA LEU A 771 -25.53 -6.27 -12.80
C LEU A 771 -26.84 -5.73 -13.37
N THR A 772 -27.52 -4.92 -12.57
CA THR A 772 -28.67 -4.13 -13.01
C THR A 772 -28.16 -2.87 -13.74
N PRO A 773 -28.53 -2.64 -15.01
CA PRO A 773 -28.17 -1.40 -15.69
C PRO A 773 -28.79 -0.21 -14.95
N GLY A 774 -28.00 0.84 -14.72
CA GLY A 774 -28.49 2.10 -14.17
C GLY A 774 -29.59 2.73 -15.04
N PRO A 775 -30.21 3.84 -14.60
CA PRO A 775 -31.17 4.59 -15.41
C PRO A 775 -30.62 4.86 -16.82
N THR A 776 -31.45 4.68 -17.84
CA THR A 776 -31.13 4.59 -19.29
C THR A 776 -30.40 5.78 -19.92
N ASP A 777 -30.10 6.82 -19.12
CA ASP A 777 -29.61 8.12 -19.57
C ASP A 777 -28.16 8.39 -19.10
N THR A 778 -27.47 7.38 -18.54
CA THR A 778 -26.06 7.49 -18.12
C THR A 778 -25.10 7.05 -19.24
N ALA A 779 -24.17 7.92 -19.64
CA ALA A 779 -23.19 7.64 -20.68
C ALA A 779 -22.14 6.61 -20.21
N GLY A 780 -21.76 5.67 -21.09
CA GLY A 780 -20.47 4.96 -20.97
C GLY A 780 -20.48 3.47 -20.59
N TYR A 781 -21.57 2.72 -20.75
CA TYR A 781 -21.64 1.32 -20.29
C TYR A 781 -22.21 0.32 -21.32
N PHE A 782 -21.84 -0.96 -21.20
CA PHE A 782 -22.38 -2.08 -21.98
C PHE A 782 -22.60 -3.33 -21.11
N ILE A 783 -23.86 -3.79 -20.94
CA ILE A 783 -24.20 -5.17 -20.53
C ILE A 783 -24.72 -5.90 -21.76
N PRO A 784 -24.18 -7.07 -22.13
CA PRO A 784 -24.89 -7.96 -23.01
C PRO A 784 -26.07 -8.62 -22.26
N ASP A 785 -27.30 -8.27 -22.60
CA ASP A 785 -28.51 -8.94 -22.09
C ASP A 785 -28.72 -10.29 -22.82
N GLY A 786 -28.44 -11.40 -22.13
CA GLY A 786 -28.72 -12.76 -22.60
C GLY A 786 -30.19 -13.21 -22.52
N GLN A 787 -31.13 -12.34 -22.11
CA GLN A 787 -32.50 -12.71 -21.72
C GLN A 787 -33.63 -11.91 -22.42
N ARG A 788 -33.38 -11.22 -23.54
CA ARG A 788 -34.47 -10.61 -24.33
C ARG A 788 -34.67 -11.24 -25.71
N GLU A 789 -35.40 -12.36 -25.73
CA GLU A 789 -36.20 -12.73 -26.90
C GLU A 789 -37.40 -11.76 -26.99
N THR A 790 -37.41 -10.77 -27.90
CA THR A 790 -38.58 -10.42 -28.73
C THR A 790 -38.23 -9.48 -29.87
N THR A 791 -38.89 -9.72 -31.00
CA THR A 791 -38.73 -9.12 -32.33
C THR A 791 -39.12 -7.64 -32.43
N ALA A 792 -38.20 -6.75 -32.84
CA ALA A 792 -38.38 -5.77 -33.94
C ALA A 792 -37.22 -4.76 -34.09
N ALA A 793 -36.59 -4.76 -35.28
CA ALA A 793 -35.89 -3.66 -35.98
C ALA A 793 -34.54 -3.11 -35.44
N THR A 794 -33.47 -3.87 -35.72
CA THR A 794 -32.15 -3.49 -36.27
C THR A 794 -31.72 -2.01 -36.29
N THR A 795 -30.76 -1.65 -35.42
CA THR A 795 -29.50 -0.95 -35.76
C THR A 795 -28.45 -1.20 -34.67
N THR A 796 -27.22 -1.41 -35.09
CA THR A 796 -26.16 -2.23 -34.47
C THR A 796 -25.18 -1.43 -33.61
N PHE A 797 -24.85 -1.94 -32.41
CA PHE A 797 -23.49 -1.81 -31.88
C PHE A 797 -23.03 -3.17 -31.32
N LEU A 798 -22.10 -3.78 -32.08
CA LEU A 798 -21.00 -4.65 -31.67
C LEU A 798 -21.27 -5.99 -30.95
N VAL A 799 -21.95 -6.92 -31.62
CA VAL A 799 -21.51 -8.31 -31.92
C VAL A 799 -22.25 -8.72 -33.20
N GLU A 800 -21.60 -9.37 -34.17
CA GLU A 800 -22.32 -10.14 -35.20
C GLU A 800 -23.09 -11.27 -34.49
N GLY A 801 -24.33 -11.03 -34.03
CA GLY A 801 -25.11 -12.09 -33.37
C GLY A 801 -26.46 -11.81 -32.72
N ILE A 802 -26.78 -10.59 -32.26
CA ILE A 802 -28.00 -10.39 -31.41
C ILE A 802 -28.97 -9.36 -32.02
N THR A 803 -30.18 -9.81 -32.39
CA THR A 803 -31.17 -9.05 -33.18
C THR A 803 -32.32 -8.42 -32.38
N SER A 804 -32.24 -8.25 -31.05
CA SER A 804 -33.43 -7.96 -30.20
C SER A 804 -33.30 -6.87 -29.11
N ALA A 805 -32.26 -6.02 -29.10
CA ALA A 805 -32.21 -4.88 -28.18
C ALA A 805 -33.02 -3.65 -28.70
N VAL A 806 -33.75 -2.96 -27.82
CA VAL A 806 -34.54 -1.73 -28.12
C VAL A 806 -34.10 -0.59 -27.19
N PHE A 807 -33.74 0.58 -27.75
CA PHE A 807 -33.40 1.83 -27.03
C PHE A 807 -34.28 3.00 -27.51
N GLU A 808 -34.72 3.88 -26.58
CA GLU A 808 -35.54 5.06 -26.88
C GLU A 808 -34.71 6.37 -26.88
N ASN A 809 -35.12 7.29 -27.75
CA ASN A 809 -34.53 8.62 -27.95
C ASN A 809 -34.74 9.53 -26.73
N ASN A 810 -33.69 10.22 -26.28
CA ASN A 810 -33.86 11.47 -25.52
C ASN A 810 -32.95 12.62 -25.99
N LEU A 811 -33.45 13.82 -25.71
CA LEU A 811 -33.23 15.08 -26.41
C LEU A 811 -31.87 15.74 -26.12
N TYR A 812 -30.89 15.56 -27.02
CA TYR A 812 -30.07 16.61 -27.68
C TYR A 812 -28.97 15.95 -28.54
N GLY A 813 -29.37 15.21 -29.58
CA GLY A 813 -28.57 15.09 -30.81
C GLY A 813 -27.22 14.35 -30.78
N GLN A 814 -26.92 13.49 -29.80
CA GLN A 814 -25.77 12.59 -29.86
C GLN A 814 -26.16 11.17 -29.37
N GLU A 815 -25.97 10.18 -30.25
CA GLU A 815 -25.85 8.76 -29.91
C GLU A 815 -24.70 8.59 -28.91
N GLY A 816 -24.72 7.60 -28.01
CA GLY A 816 -23.61 7.33 -27.08
C GLY A 816 -22.29 7.16 -27.85
N ARG A 817 -21.44 8.20 -27.83
CA ARG A 817 -20.28 8.38 -28.71
C ARG A 817 -19.03 7.70 -28.14
N ASN A 818 -18.96 6.38 -28.17
CA ASN A 818 -17.80 5.64 -27.66
C ASN A 818 -17.77 4.22 -28.26
N GLY A 819 -16.95 4.04 -29.30
CA GLY A 819 -16.99 2.85 -30.13
C GLY A 819 -16.25 1.65 -29.56
N TRP A 820 -16.84 0.97 -28.57
CA TRP A 820 -16.22 -0.19 -27.90
C TRP A 820 -16.92 -1.50 -28.25
N TRP A 821 -16.16 -2.46 -28.77
CA TRP A 821 -16.62 -3.84 -28.96
C TRP A 821 -16.24 -4.67 -27.75
N VAL A 822 -17.21 -5.34 -27.15
CA VAL A 822 -16.96 -6.35 -26.11
C VAL A 822 -17.04 -7.71 -26.79
N PRO A 823 -15.92 -8.44 -26.93
CA PRO A 823 -15.96 -9.83 -27.35
C PRO A 823 -16.69 -10.63 -26.27
N ASP A 824 -17.42 -11.68 -26.68
CA ASP A 824 -17.74 -12.71 -25.69
C ASP A 824 -16.44 -13.46 -25.31
N SER A 825 -16.42 -14.17 -24.19
CA SER A 825 -15.27 -14.97 -23.74
C SER A 825 -14.86 -16.11 -24.69
N ALA A 826 -15.49 -16.21 -25.86
CA ALA A 826 -15.14 -17.13 -26.93
C ALA A 826 -14.72 -16.41 -28.24
N VAL A 827 -14.77 -15.07 -28.37
CA VAL A 827 -14.37 -14.40 -29.62
C VAL A 827 -12.95 -13.87 -29.54
N ASP A 828 -12.08 -14.45 -30.36
CA ASP A 828 -10.75 -13.92 -30.60
C ASP A 828 -10.84 -12.45 -31.09
N TYR A 829 -10.00 -11.57 -30.53
CA TYR A 829 -9.94 -10.16 -30.89
C TYR A 829 -8.52 -9.58 -30.93
N ALA A 830 -8.39 -8.45 -31.61
CA ALA A 830 -7.28 -7.53 -31.43
C ALA A 830 -7.74 -6.13 -31.05
N GLN A 831 -7.07 -5.51 -30.10
CA GLN A 831 -7.26 -4.10 -29.77
C GLN A 831 -6.27 -3.25 -30.55
N VAL A 832 -6.72 -2.14 -31.13
CA VAL A 832 -5.88 -1.18 -31.84
C VAL A 832 -6.07 0.20 -31.22
N SER A 833 -4.95 0.84 -30.88
CA SER A 833 -4.86 2.22 -30.44
C SER A 833 -4.17 3.05 -31.52
N LEU A 834 -4.84 4.10 -32.00
CA LEU A 834 -4.36 5.01 -33.02
C LEU A 834 -4.30 6.42 -32.44
N ARG A 835 -3.08 6.94 -32.30
CA ARG A 835 -2.78 8.29 -31.83
C ARG A 835 -2.42 9.18 -33.03
N VAL A 836 -3.05 10.33 -33.16
CA VAL A 836 -2.80 11.30 -34.25
C VAL A 836 -2.16 12.55 -33.66
N ASN A 837 -0.87 12.76 -33.89
CA ASN A 837 -0.15 13.94 -33.38
C ASN A 837 -0.36 15.17 -34.27
N GLU A 838 -0.41 14.97 -35.58
CA GLU A 838 -0.60 16.03 -36.57
C GLU A 838 -1.47 15.51 -37.71
N ALA A 839 -2.32 16.37 -38.27
CA ALA A 839 -3.14 16.04 -39.45
C ALA A 839 -3.27 17.22 -40.41
N VAL A 840 -3.69 16.93 -41.63
CA VAL A 840 -4.01 17.92 -42.67
C VAL A 840 -5.38 17.64 -43.30
N ASP A 841 -6.00 18.68 -43.86
CA ASP A 841 -7.22 18.55 -44.66
C ASP A 841 -6.93 18.05 -46.10
N ALA A 842 -7.99 17.83 -46.90
CA ALA A 842 -7.88 17.48 -48.32
C ALA A 842 -7.00 18.43 -49.16
N ASN A 843 -6.84 19.68 -48.73
CA ASN A 843 -6.05 20.70 -49.42
C ASN A 843 -4.59 20.72 -48.94
N GLY A 844 -4.24 19.93 -47.92
CA GLY A 844 -2.91 19.88 -47.30
C GLY A 844 -2.67 20.98 -46.26
N SER A 845 -3.72 21.62 -45.76
CA SER A 845 -3.65 22.62 -44.67
C SER A 845 -3.61 21.92 -43.32
N ASP A 846 -2.74 22.37 -42.42
CA ASP A 846 -2.62 21.79 -41.07
C ASP A 846 -3.92 21.92 -40.26
N ILE A 847 -4.28 20.84 -39.57
CA ILE A 847 -5.39 20.76 -38.63
C ILE A 847 -4.80 20.84 -37.22
N ASN A 848 -5.18 21.89 -36.48
CA ASN A 848 -4.76 22.07 -35.09
C ASN A 848 -5.82 21.47 -34.16
N PHE A 849 -5.46 20.44 -33.41
CA PHE A 849 -6.30 19.91 -32.33
C PHE A 849 -6.15 20.85 -31.12
N HIS A 850 -7.13 21.72 -30.85
CA HIS A 850 -7.02 22.71 -29.77
C HIS A 850 -8.24 22.69 -28.83
N PRO A 851 -8.08 22.73 -27.49
CA PRO A 851 -9.18 22.49 -26.55
C PRO A 851 -10.19 23.65 -26.53
N ASN A 852 -9.76 24.84 -26.98
CA ASN A 852 -10.56 26.07 -27.00
C ASN A 852 -11.15 26.41 -28.38
N MET A 853 -11.12 25.51 -29.37
CA MET A 853 -11.81 25.72 -30.64
C MET A 853 -13.25 25.21 -30.61
N ASN A 854 -14.06 25.69 -31.56
CA ASN A 854 -15.47 25.36 -31.66
C ASN A 854 -15.60 23.85 -31.99
N PRO A 855 -16.36 23.03 -31.24
CA PRO A 855 -16.48 21.57 -31.44
C PRO A 855 -16.94 21.13 -32.83
N SER A 856 -17.36 22.09 -33.66
CA SER A 856 -17.61 21.93 -35.09
C SER A 856 -16.35 21.59 -35.91
N ASP A 857 -15.15 21.93 -35.44
CA ASP A 857 -13.96 22.01 -36.29
C ASP A 857 -12.97 20.82 -36.11
N ASP A 858 -13.20 19.92 -35.14
CA ASP A 858 -12.31 18.78 -34.83
C ASP A 858 -12.71 17.47 -35.55
N PRO A 859 -11.75 16.62 -35.97
CA PRO A 859 -12.03 15.25 -36.39
C PRO A 859 -12.44 14.40 -35.18
N ASN A 860 -13.74 14.39 -34.92
CA ASN A 860 -14.32 13.74 -33.75
C ASN A 860 -14.40 12.21 -33.87
N TYR A 861 -14.19 11.64 -35.07
CA TYR A 861 -14.41 10.22 -35.33
C TYR A 861 -13.38 9.57 -36.25
N LEU A 862 -13.03 8.33 -35.89
CA LEU A 862 -12.40 7.35 -36.77
C LEU A 862 -13.47 6.31 -37.13
N LEU A 863 -13.90 6.32 -38.38
CA LEU A 863 -14.82 5.32 -38.92
C LEU A 863 -14.05 4.07 -39.33
N VAL A 864 -14.21 2.98 -38.60
CA VAL A 864 -13.57 1.69 -38.90
C VAL A 864 -14.57 0.78 -39.61
N LYS A 865 -14.14 0.07 -40.64
CA LYS A 865 -15.03 -0.71 -41.49
C LYS A 865 -14.40 -2.04 -41.89
N ARG A 866 -15.15 -3.13 -41.76
CA ARG A 866 -14.73 -4.46 -42.22
C ARG A 866 -14.81 -4.54 -43.76
N LYS A 867 -13.73 -4.95 -44.41
CA LYS A 867 -13.62 -5.04 -45.89
C LYS A 867 -14.05 -6.42 -46.43
N PHE A 868 -14.15 -7.45 -45.58
CA PHE A 868 -14.43 -8.83 -45.98
C PHE A 868 -15.50 -9.51 -45.11
N ASP A 869 -16.45 -10.21 -45.74
CA ASP A 869 -17.48 -11.03 -45.09
C ASP A 869 -17.12 -12.54 -45.22
N PRO A 870 -17.03 -13.31 -44.12
CA PRO A 870 -16.74 -14.75 -44.17
C PRO A 870 -17.79 -15.57 -44.95
N ALA A 871 -18.98 -15.03 -45.23
CA ALA A 871 -20.00 -15.65 -46.09
C ALA A 871 -19.79 -15.41 -47.62
N GLY A 872 -18.71 -14.73 -48.02
CA GLY A 872 -18.32 -14.58 -49.42
C GLY A 872 -19.15 -13.58 -50.24
N SER A 873 -19.83 -12.64 -49.59
CA SER A 873 -20.51 -11.54 -50.27
C SER A 873 -19.53 -10.37 -50.54
N PRO A 874 -19.51 -9.77 -51.75
CA PRO A 874 -18.67 -8.62 -52.08
C PRO A 874 -19.19 -7.29 -51.50
N THR A 875 -20.08 -7.35 -50.51
CA THR A 875 -20.63 -6.17 -49.84
C THR A 875 -19.72 -5.71 -48.72
N LEU A 876 -19.35 -4.43 -48.79
CA LEU A 876 -18.80 -3.65 -47.69
C LEU A 876 -19.52 -3.99 -46.37
N GLY A 877 -18.78 -4.36 -45.32
CA GLY A 877 -19.31 -4.64 -43.99
C GLY A 877 -19.85 -3.39 -43.27
N GLU A 878 -20.37 -3.58 -42.06
CA GLU A 878 -20.83 -2.49 -41.19
C GLU A 878 -19.68 -1.48 -40.91
N THR A 879 -20.04 -0.20 -40.79
CA THR A 879 -19.11 0.88 -40.40
C THR A 879 -19.31 1.19 -38.93
N TYR A 880 -18.22 1.18 -38.17
CA TYR A 880 -18.16 1.51 -36.75
C TYR A 880 -17.60 2.92 -36.57
N ALA A 881 -18.18 3.74 -35.70
CA ALA A 881 -17.66 5.06 -35.38
C ALA A 881 -16.93 5.04 -34.04
N CYS A 882 -15.63 5.30 -34.05
CA CYS A 882 -14.80 5.37 -32.85
C CYS A 882 -14.53 6.83 -32.53
N SER A 883 -14.97 7.28 -31.35
CA SER A 883 -14.77 8.66 -30.91
C SER A 883 -13.36 8.88 -30.37
N ILE A 884 -12.93 10.14 -30.45
CA ILE A 884 -11.67 10.62 -29.91
C ILE A 884 -11.65 10.58 -28.36
N ILE A 885 -10.50 10.22 -27.79
CA ILE A 885 -10.20 10.28 -26.36
C ILE A 885 -9.08 11.30 -26.15
N PHE A 886 -9.27 12.21 -25.20
CA PHE A 886 -8.25 13.18 -24.77
C PHE A 886 -7.67 12.75 -23.41
N GLU A 887 -6.35 12.60 -23.32
CA GLU A 887 -5.64 12.27 -22.07
C GLU A 887 -5.05 13.54 -21.42
N GLN A 888 -5.05 13.59 -20.08
CA GLN A 888 -4.72 14.78 -19.28
C GLN A 888 -3.37 15.42 -19.60
N ASP A 889 -2.34 14.62 -19.89
CA ASP A 889 -0.98 15.09 -20.13
C ASP A 889 -0.69 15.42 -21.60
N GLU A 890 -1.63 15.09 -22.50
CA GLU A 890 -1.48 15.21 -23.95
C GLU A 890 -2.74 15.84 -24.56
N ARG A 891 -3.29 16.87 -23.90
CA ARG A 891 -4.60 17.53 -24.18
C ARG A 891 -4.84 18.01 -25.62
N LEU A 892 -3.88 17.82 -26.52
CA LEU A 892 -3.89 18.25 -27.92
C LEU A 892 -3.68 17.08 -28.90
N VAL A 893 -3.79 15.83 -28.43
CA VAL A 893 -3.47 14.67 -29.25
C VAL A 893 -4.63 13.68 -29.27
N PRO A 894 -5.40 13.61 -30.37
CA PRO A 894 -6.41 12.60 -30.58
C PRO A 894 -5.89 11.17 -30.39
N LYS A 895 -6.61 10.39 -29.57
CA LYS A 895 -6.44 8.93 -29.48
C LYS A 895 -7.76 8.24 -29.83
N PHE A 896 -7.68 7.19 -30.64
CA PHE A 896 -8.79 6.32 -30.98
C PHE A 896 -8.44 4.90 -30.56
N ILE A 897 -9.34 4.22 -29.87
CA ILE A 897 -9.10 2.85 -29.42
C ILE A 897 -10.33 2.04 -29.80
N PHE A 898 -10.10 0.89 -30.41
CA PHE A 898 -11.15 0.05 -30.95
C PHE A 898 -10.69 -1.40 -31.02
N ASN A 899 -11.63 -2.32 -30.81
CA ASN A 899 -11.36 -3.75 -30.91
C ASN A 899 -11.85 -4.27 -32.27
N LEU A 900 -11.09 -5.20 -32.85
CA LEU A 900 -11.28 -5.81 -34.16
C LEU A 900 -11.43 -7.32 -33.99
N SER A 901 -12.49 -7.90 -34.56
CA SER A 901 -12.76 -9.35 -34.46
C SER A 901 -11.81 -10.19 -35.28
N THR A 902 -11.21 -11.20 -34.62
CA THR A 902 -10.42 -12.26 -35.26
C THR A 902 -11.18 -13.61 -35.32
N GLY A 903 -12.34 -13.74 -34.65
CA GLY A 903 -13.43 -14.69 -35.00
C GLY A 903 -13.20 -16.19 -34.74
N THR A 904 -14.27 -17.02 -34.79
CA THR A 904 -14.26 -18.43 -34.33
C THR A 904 -14.64 -19.55 -35.34
N ASP A 905 -14.96 -19.26 -36.61
CA ASP A 905 -15.53 -20.28 -37.51
C ASP A 905 -14.50 -20.92 -38.49
N TYR A 906 -14.07 -22.12 -38.12
CA TYR A 906 -12.74 -22.73 -38.34
C TYR A 906 -12.65 -23.80 -39.47
N GLN A 907 -13.10 -23.56 -40.71
CA GLN A 907 -13.07 -24.64 -41.75
C GLN A 907 -12.74 -24.22 -43.21
N ALA A 908 -11.82 -23.28 -43.45
CA ALA A 908 -11.26 -23.06 -44.80
C ALA A 908 -9.81 -22.56 -44.77
N ALA A 909 -9.03 -22.80 -45.83
CA ALA A 909 -7.56 -22.73 -45.84
C ALA A 909 -6.88 -21.33 -45.68
N ASN A 910 -7.58 -20.29 -45.20
CA ASN A 910 -7.09 -18.91 -44.99
C ASN A 910 -7.79 -18.23 -43.77
N VAL A 911 -7.87 -18.94 -42.63
CA VAL A 911 -8.82 -18.61 -41.53
C VAL A 911 -8.43 -17.49 -40.57
N ASP A 912 -7.18 -17.02 -40.56
CA ASP A 912 -6.69 -16.07 -39.53
C ASP A 912 -6.37 -14.67 -40.10
N GLN A 913 -7.00 -14.28 -41.22
CA GLN A 913 -6.73 -13.02 -41.93
C GLN A 913 -7.96 -12.11 -41.97
N HIS A 914 -7.87 -10.96 -41.29
CA HIS A 914 -8.99 -10.02 -41.13
C HIS A 914 -8.68 -8.68 -41.77
N TYR A 915 -9.62 -8.13 -42.55
CA TYR A 915 -9.38 -6.91 -43.33
C TYR A 915 -10.27 -5.77 -42.87
N TYR A 916 -9.64 -4.66 -42.51
CA TYR A 916 -10.29 -3.45 -42.03
C TYR A 916 -9.76 -2.21 -42.76
N THR A 917 -10.63 -1.22 -42.92
CA THR A 917 -10.26 0.13 -43.36
C THR A 917 -10.77 1.14 -42.37
N ALA A 918 -10.00 2.20 -42.16
CA ALA A 918 -10.36 3.32 -41.31
C ALA A 918 -10.51 4.61 -42.15
N GLU A 919 -11.37 5.52 -41.72
CA GLU A 919 -11.56 6.86 -42.30
C GLU A 919 -11.72 7.87 -41.17
N MET A 920 -10.93 8.94 -41.15
CA MET A 920 -11.17 10.03 -40.19
C MET A 920 -12.16 11.04 -40.75
N VAL A 921 -13.14 11.40 -39.92
CA VAL A 921 -14.18 12.38 -40.26
C VAL A 921 -14.44 13.34 -39.11
N THR A 922 -14.83 14.57 -39.44
CA THR A 922 -15.36 15.52 -38.45
C THR A 922 -16.83 15.25 -38.16
N ASP A 923 -17.41 15.95 -37.18
CA ASP A 923 -18.81 15.74 -36.77
C ASP A 923 -19.77 15.65 -37.98
N PRO A 924 -20.53 14.55 -38.15
CA PRO A 924 -21.42 14.36 -39.31
C PRO A 924 -22.59 15.36 -39.36
N THR A 925 -22.84 16.11 -38.27
CA THR A 925 -23.81 17.22 -38.24
C THR A 925 -23.27 18.53 -38.83
N MET A 926 -21.97 18.59 -39.14
CA MET A 926 -21.36 19.69 -39.87
C MET A 926 -21.87 19.78 -41.31
N ASN A 927 -21.92 21.00 -41.85
CA ASN A 927 -22.32 21.21 -43.23
C ASN A 927 -21.33 22.13 -43.97
N PRO A 928 -20.42 21.58 -44.79
CA PRO A 928 -20.21 20.15 -45.04
C PRO A 928 -19.40 19.48 -43.91
N PRO A 929 -19.56 18.16 -43.66
CA PRO A 929 -18.57 17.40 -42.91
C PRO A 929 -17.24 17.47 -43.64
N LEU A 930 -16.13 17.66 -42.93
CA LEU A 930 -14.81 17.41 -43.48
C LEU A 930 -14.63 15.88 -43.57
N THR A 931 -15.01 15.34 -44.72
CA THR A 931 -14.49 14.07 -45.22
C THR A 931 -13.13 14.38 -45.83
N ASP A 932 -12.08 13.61 -45.51
CA ASP A 932 -10.68 13.79 -45.96
C ASP A 932 -9.72 14.46 -44.95
N VAL A 933 -9.76 14.01 -43.68
CA VAL A 933 -8.74 14.32 -42.68
C VAL A 933 -7.62 13.28 -42.77
N PHE A 934 -6.39 13.71 -42.98
CA PHE A 934 -5.24 12.82 -43.17
C PHE A 934 -4.19 13.05 -42.09
N PRO A 935 -3.83 12.03 -41.27
CA PRO A 935 -2.70 12.11 -40.37
C PRO A 935 -1.42 12.42 -41.14
N SER A 936 -0.67 13.42 -40.67
CA SER A 936 0.72 13.66 -41.09
C SER A 936 1.71 13.08 -40.09
N VAL A 937 1.34 13.02 -38.81
CA VAL A 937 2.10 12.31 -37.76
C VAL A 937 1.14 11.45 -36.95
N MET A 938 1.40 10.16 -36.88
CA MET A 938 0.58 9.21 -36.12
C MET A 938 1.40 8.09 -35.51
N ARG A 939 0.88 7.50 -34.44
CA ARG A 939 1.35 6.29 -33.80
C ARG A 939 0.21 5.27 -33.73
N ILE A 940 0.48 4.04 -34.14
CA ILE A 940 -0.43 2.90 -33.94
C ILE A 940 0.24 1.95 -32.94
N ASN A 941 -0.55 1.47 -31.98
CA ASN A 941 -0.23 0.35 -31.10
C ASN A 941 -1.35 -0.70 -31.26
N TYR A 942 -1.04 -2.00 -31.15
CA TYR A 942 -2.06 -3.05 -31.20
C TYR A 942 -1.73 -4.21 -30.25
N TYR A 943 -2.74 -5.03 -29.94
CA TYR A 943 -2.68 -6.20 -29.06
C TYR A 943 -3.59 -7.31 -29.59
N PHE A 944 -3.21 -8.59 -29.44
CA PHE A 944 -4.03 -9.77 -29.79
C PHE A 944 -4.31 -10.62 -28.55
N ALA A 945 -5.56 -11.05 -28.39
CA ALA A 945 -6.05 -11.60 -27.13
C ALA A 945 -5.78 -13.08 -26.89
N GLU A 946 -5.90 -13.96 -27.90
CA GLU A 946 -6.07 -15.38 -27.58
C GLU A 946 -5.25 -16.37 -28.42
N ARG A 947 -4.70 -15.99 -29.60
CA ARG A 947 -4.02 -16.98 -30.47
C ARG A 947 -2.75 -16.53 -31.19
N GLU A 948 -1.79 -17.45 -31.20
CA GLU A 948 -0.59 -17.42 -32.04
C GLU A 948 -0.98 -17.57 -33.53
N GLY A 949 -0.53 -16.64 -34.38
CA GLY A 949 -0.72 -16.71 -35.84
C GLY A 949 -1.87 -15.85 -36.41
N GLU A 950 -2.63 -15.14 -35.58
CA GLU A 950 -3.65 -14.19 -36.05
C GLU A 950 -3.07 -13.01 -36.81
N VAL A 951 -3.78 -12.58 -37.85
CA VAL A 951 -3.35 -11.50 -38.74
C VAL A 951 -4.48 -10.51 -38.98
N ILE A 952 -4.19 -9.23 -38.74
CA ILE A 952 -5.04 -8.11 -39.13
C ILE A 952 -4.36 -7.30 -40.23
N TYR A 953 -5.12 -7.07 -41.29
CA TYR A 953 -4.83 -6.12 -42.34
C TYR A 953 -5.62 -4.84 -42.08
N LEU A 954 -4.91 -3.75 -41.80
CA LEU A 954 -5.52 -2.46 -41.51
C LEU A 954 -5.10 -1.42 -42.54
N GLU A 955 -6.08 -0.83 -43.21
CA GLU A 955 -5.92 0.29 -44.13
C GLU A 955 -6.26 1.60 -43.40
N VAL A 956 -5.30 2.51 -43.23
CA VAL A 956 -5.50 3.81 -42.56
C VAL A 956 -5.22 4.98 -43.52
N PRO A 957 -5.95 6.12 -43.37
CA PRO A 957 -5.67 7.32 -44.16
C PRO A 957 -4.36 7.94 -43.69
N VAL A 958 -3.58 8.51 -44.60
CA VAL A 958 -2.32 9.24 -44.34
C VAL A 958 -2.15 10.37 -45.35
N LYS A 959 -1.37 11.40 -45.01
CA LYS A 959 -1.14 12.57 -45.86
C LYS A 959 -0.71 12.19 -47.29
N LYS A 960 -1.35 12.80 -48.30
CA LYS A 960 -1.00 12.62 -49.72
C LYS A 960 0.28 13.39 -50.08
N ASN A 961 1.10 12.82 -50.97
CA ASN A 961 2.27 13.47 -51.57
C ASN A 961 3.38 13.93 -50.59
N GLY A 962 3.70 13.12 -49.58
CA GLY A 962 4.86 13.33 -48.70
C GLY A 962 5.72 12.06 -48.61
N PRO A 963 7.02 12.16 -48.25
CA PRO A 963 7.77 10.97 -47.84
C PRO A 963 7.14 10.42 -46.55
N LEU A 964 7.01 9.09 -46.46
CA LEU A 964 6.69 8.44 -45.19
C LEU A 964 8.00 8.16 -44.45
N LEU A 965 8.25 8.87 -43.34
CA LEU A 965 9.37 8.54 -42.47
C LEU A 965 8.87 7.69 -41.30
N ILE A 966 9.24 6.41 -41.28
CA ILE A 966 9.03 5.58 -40.10
C ILE A 966 10.22 5.78 -39.16
N THR A 967 10.00 6.50 -38.06
CA THR A 967 11.07 6.89 -37.13
C THR A 967 11.33 5.88 -36.03
N SER A 968 10.32 5.05 -35.74
CA SER A 968 10.45 3.84 -34.92
C SER A 968 9.44 2.82 -35.45
N ALA A 969 9.94 1.64 -35.79
CA ALA A 969 9.14 0.44 -36.03
C ALA A 969 9.98 -0.76 -35.59
N LEU A 970 9.69 -1.27 -34.40
CA LEU A 970 10.16 -2.59 -34.02
C LEU A 970 9.44 -3.60 -34.92
N HIS A 971 10.21 -4.44 -35.60
CA HIS A 971 9.73 -5.63 -36.35
C HIS A 971 8.84 -5.41 -37.60
N MET A 972 8.61 -4.20 -38.11
CA MET A 972 7.91 -4.02 -39.40
C MET A 972 8.83 -4.09 -40.62
N THR A 973 8.37 -4.78 -41.67
CA THR A 973 9.07 -4.86 -42.96
C THR A 973 8.33 -4.09 -44.06
N LEU A 974 9.02 -3.17 -44.74
CA LEU A 974 8.50 -2.55 -45.97
C LEU A 974 8.42 -3.59 -47.09
N VAL A 975 7.24 -3.74 -47.71
CA VAL A 975 7.06 -4.60 -48.89
C VAL A 975 7.06 -3.77 -50.18
N GLN A 976 7.27 -4.44 -51.33
CA GLN A 976 7.51 -3.78 -52.63
C GLN A 976 6.48 -2.68 -52.95
N GLU A 977 6.95 -1.55 -53.51
CA GLU A 977 6.17 -0.30 -53.67
C GLU A 977 5.06 -0.33 -54.75
N ASN A 978 4.51 -1.50 -55.11
CA ASN A 978 3.65 -1.62 -56.29
C ASN A 978 2.15 -1.80 -56.00
N SER A 979 1.76 -2.43 -54.88
CA SER A 979 0.34 -2.66 -54.54
C SER A 979 0.07 -3.08 -53.09
N ASP A 980 -1.17 -2.95 -52.63
CA ASP A 980 -1.67 -3.50 -51.35
C ASP A 980 -1.64 -5.03 -51.30
N ASP A 981 -1.80 -5.70 -52.46
CA ASP A 981 -1.61 -7.15 -52.62
C ASP A 981 -0.23 -7.63 -52.13
N ASP A 982 0.80 -6.78 -52.21
CA ASP A 982 2.15 -7.12 -51.75
C ASP A 982 2.24 -7.25 -50.22
N VAL A 983 1.42 -6.49 -49.47
CA VAL A 983 1.30 -6.61 -48.00
C VAL A 983 0.60 -7.91 -47.64
N ILE A 984 -0.47 -8.24 -48.36
CA ILE A 984 -1.27 -9.45 -48.15
C ILE A 984 -0.42 -10.69 -48.38
N GLN A 985 0.40 -10.71 -49.43
CA GLN A 985 1.25 -11.84 -49.80
C GLN A 985 2.60 -11.88 -49.09
N SER A 986 2.91 -10.88 -48.24
CA SER A 986 4.18 -10.79 -47.54
C SER A 986 4.39 -11.95 -46.57
N THR A 987 5.60 -12.54 -46.62
CA THR A 987 6.05 -13.54 -45.64
C THR A 987 6.65 -12.93 -44.39
N ALA A 988 6.86 -11.61 -44.34
CA ALA A 988 7.24 -10.94 -43.10
C ALA A 988 6.07 -11.01 -42.11
N GLU A 989 6.38 -11.12 -40.81
CA GLU A 989 5.39 -11.15 -39.72
C GLU A 989 4.59 -9.85 -39.75
N ASN A 990 5.23 -8.74 -39.40
CA ASN A 990 4.66 -7.41 -39.59
C ASN A 990 5.15 -6.78 -40.89
N ALA A 991 4.24 -6.23 -41.69
CA ALA A 991 4.56 -5.64 -42.98
C ALA A 991 3.75 -4.37 -43.25
N TYR A 992 4.28 -3.49 -44.10
CA TYR A 992 3.56 -2.30 -44.52
C TYR A 992 3.84 -1.88 -45.96
N PHE A 993 2.87 -1.22 -46.58
CA PHE A 993 2.96 -0.54 -47.87
C PHE A 993 2.29 0.83 -47.79
N TYR A 994 2.92 1.84 -48.38
CA TYR A 994 2.38 3.19 -48.45
C TYR A 994 2.09 3.57 -49.90
N ASP A 995 0.81 3.68 -50.23
CA ASP A 995 0.37 4.24 -51.50
C ASP A 995 0.30 5.76 -51.39
N VAL A 996 1.38 6.41 -51.81
CA VAL A 996 1.52 7.89 -51.85
C VAL A 996 0.41 8.54 -52.68
N THR A 997 -0.05 7.86 -53.74
CA THR A 997 -1.05 8.38 -54.68
C THR A 997 -2.45 8.30 -54.09
N ALA A 998 -2.77 7.17 -53.44
CA ALA A 998 -4.05 6.99 -52.75
C ALA A 998 -4.12 7.74 -51.41
N GLY A 999 -2.98 8.03 -50.78
CA GLY A 999 -2.93 8.55 -49.40
C GLY A 999 -3.32 7.49 -48.39
N ARG A 1000 -2.84 6.25 -48.58
CA ARG A 1000 -3.21 5.08 -47.78
C ARG A 1000 -1.98 4.35 -47.28
N LEU A 1001 -2.02 3.98 -46.01
CA LEU A 1001 -1.06 3.07 -45.40
C LEU A 1001 -1.77 1.73 -45.17
N TYR A 1002 -1.19 0.69 -45.73
CA TYR A 1002 -1.63 -0.69 -45.59
C TYR A 1002 -0.70 -1.39 -44.62
N LEU A 1003 -1.27 -1.95 -43.56
CA LEU A 1003 -0.55 -2.63 -42.49
C LEU A 1003 -0.97 -4.10 -42.45
N LYS A 1004 0.01 -4.98 -42.26
CA LYS A 1004 -0.16 -6.36 -41.81
C LYS A 1004 0.39 -6.42 -40.39
N LEU A 1005 -0.50 -6.72 -39.45
CA LEU A 1005 -0.24 -6.81 -38.02
C LEU A 1005 -0.45 -8.27 -37.61
N THR A 1006 0.51 -8.89 -36.94
CA THR A 1006 0.43 -10.30 -36.56
C THR A 1006 0.64 -10.50 -35.08
N ALA A 1007 -0.04 -11.50 -34.53
CA ALA A 1007 0.32 -12.11 -33.25
C ALA A 1007 1.70 -12.81 -33.38
N GLU A 1008 2.80 -12.08 -33.11
CA GLU A 1008 4.17 -12.63 -33.15
C GLU A 1008 4.38 -13.63 -32.01
N ASN A 1009 5.18 -14.66 -32.27
CA ASN A 1009 5.60 -15.61 -31.26
C ASN A 1009 7.02 -15.20 -30.83
N ASP A 1010 7.18 -14.41 -29.75
CA ASP A 1010 8.53 -14.20 -29.19
C ASP A 1010 8.91 -15.46 -28.39
N PRO A 1011 9.85 -16.30 -28.86
CA PRO A 1011 10.29 -17.48 -28.11
C PRO A 1011 11.04 -17.14 -26.81
N ASN A 1012 11.28 -15.85 -26.52
CA ASN A 1012 11.79 -15.36 -25.23
C ASN A 1012 10.69 -14.71 -24.36
N SER A 1013 9.44 -14.68 -24.82
CA SER A 1013 8.28 -14.33 -24.01
C SER A 1013 8.07 -15.44 -22.97
N LEU A 1014 8.32 -15.11 -21.71
CA LEU A 1014 8.35 -16.05 -20.58
C LEU A 1014 7.12 -15.91 -19.67
N THR A 1015 5.97 -15.48 -20.19
CA THR A 1015 4.69 -15.72 -19.51
C THR A 1015 4.22 -17.14 -19.81
N PRO A 1016 3.74 -17.91 -18.82
CA PRO A 1016 2.98 -19.13 -19.09
C PRO A 1016 1.78 -18.75 -19.96
N ALA A 1017 1.54 -19.54 -21.00
CA ALA A 1017 0.37 -19.42 -21.85
C ALA A 1017 -0.93 -19.56 -21.04
N THR A 1018 -1.48 -18.43 -20.65
CA THR A 1018 -2.90 -18.13 -20.49
C THR A 1018 -3.09 -16.82 -21.24
N ASP A 1019 -3.81 -16.88 -22.37
CA ASP A 1019 -4.27 -15.77 -23.23
C ASP A 1019 -3.26 -14.69 -23.70
N GLY A 1020 -2.87 -14.76 -24.99
CA GLY A 1020 -2.41 -13.58 -25.74
C GLY A 1020 -0.91 -13.49 -26.06
N THR A 1021 -0.60 -13.01 -27.27
CA THR A 1021 0.77 -12.68 -27.69
C THR A 1021 1.04 -11.20 -27.47
N PHE A 1022 1.91 -10.87 -26.51
CA PHE A 1022 2.32 -9.49 -26.22
C PHE A 1022 3.29 -8.96 -27.29
N ASN A 1023 2.78 -8.34 -28.36
CA ASN A 1023 3.63 -7.67 -29.35
C ASN A 1023 3.23 -6.22 -29.55
N TRP A 1024 4.19 -5.33 -29.32
CA TRP A 1024 4.04 -3.89 -29.51
C TRP A 1024 4.79 -3.49 -30.77
N VAL A 1025 4.04 -3.08 -31.80
CA VAL A 1025 4.62 -2.38 -32.94
C VAL A 1025 4.14 -0.95 -32.89
N ALA A 1026 4.97 -0.08 -32.34
CA ALA A 1026 4.79 1.36 -32.51
C ALA A 1026 5.20 1.73 -33.94
N VAL A 1027 4.27 2.28 -34.72
CA VAL A 1027 4.57 2.83 -36.04
C VAL A 1027 4.52 4.36 -35.96
N ASP A 1028 5.67 5.01 -35.75
CA ASP A 1028 5.76 6.48 -35.68
C ASP A 1028 6.06 7.06 -37.07
N LEU A 1029 5.02 7.56 -37.73
CA LEU A 1029 5.06 8.17 -39.06
C LEU A 1029 5.34 9.66 -38.93
N ARG A 1030 6.35 10.19 -39.63
CA ARG A 1030 6.67 11.63 -39.70
C ARG A 1030 6.83 12.15 -41.12
#